data_AF-A0A248UN45-F1
#
_entry.id   AF-A0A248UN45-F1
#
_cell.length_a   1.000
_cell.length_b   1.000
_cell.length_c   1.000
_cell.angle_alpha   90.00
_cell.angle_beta   90.00
_cell.angle_gamma   90.00
#
_symmetry.space_group_name_H-M   'P 1'
#
loop_
_entity.id
_entity.type
_entity.pdbx_description
1 polymer ?
#
loop_
_entity_poly.entity_id
_entity_poly.type
_entity_poly.pdbx_seq_one_letter_code
_entity_poly.pdbx_strand_id
1 'polypeptide(L)'
;MISKFCIEYTLFKLIVRALSLMLIILQQASFAYAESLPPYQELGIRHICEATPVDTEPKQSTASTLKSGDEVRIKDLTFGTDNQPYFAIDYATGNGLQRAIGFVSIDKVSNFCNFAKRADSGDSFLAPPNTCHLIATKTETLAALNEEASALEKFRPSMAAYRMANGRYALSLGLLNIRANATILQRANTLPKDSECSTGFEFSEALVKEEKGFLEYEFPPFSSRVERLAAARALMIEAAQGTNGSGLKEACYQGLSEACSGYAETIYNAEDPHGTLPAAVTHFALLGCMGGNVLGCKLAINRAENTLENAQFRAVEGGTGNSADLVGLELAKIGCDARQAVSCILLARGTATYSTPTLIEAASNFAAKLTACKTGIGWACDELLDAFGQIVQARGEYASPTKDENYSLGALVEETCHPGPAKPDVVHCKPAYLKYRDFLQATKVATTDIVRVAKAKSLLERGCEIGDPSACAAQSKLDAHWPVEARSVAAARAIDLCEKQSQKDSVCNGLGASLDANLIGSQPAQRVVYDDLVTKCMTDQSVAGHQACSSAVAAYASLEGTEQTHKIEELLASACNQEKVNGCRALALLLAKKEQGNSMPIQLGIERSEALLAVLRTGCRFDDNPAGTCLLLAETLASDAKNQAALDVYAKTCDYLIAHASKKLDNVDICYEAAKFALAQKVRYYDALRWSDFACTSADLGLSPYACKVMGNIYFSGLGVDTNPQEAIIAYQAGCFHPFVSTTDGEACIKYGNMLLDAHEYLNRTGAAKYVLPENVYGDTQNLAMLLSEASRAYDMGCMDNIDQACQLNAKLLDEWSKGRFPHGRARCRVQDDFGQISSDKICRALSFYQAAGQQKEQRRQIKLEVYAWPDGDRTVVYQKDGTWLLNEVITAGIHRDGQSNCWRNPISKRSFCITPLGE
;
A
#
# COMPACT_ATOMS: atom_id res chain seq x y z
N MET A 1 -66.10 44.55 -48.65
CA MET A 1 -65.68 44.20 -47.28
C MET A 1 -65.91 42.70 -46.96
N ILE A 2 -65.75 41.79 -47.93
CA ILE A 2 -65.94 40.32 -47.72
C ILE A 2 -64.74 39.49 -48.23
N SER A 3 -63.76 40.09 -48.94
CA SER A 3 -62.62 39.34 -49.50
C SER A 3 -61.37 39.28 -48.60
N LYS A 4 -61.31 40.02 -47.48
CA LYS A 4 -60.17 39.98 -46.54
C LYS A 4 -60.31 38.92 -45.44
N PHE A 5 -61.53 38.54 -45.08
CA PHE A 5 -61.78 37.60 -43.98
C PHE A 5 -61.59 36.11 -44.36
N CYS A 6 -61.71 35.74 -45.63
CA CYS A 6 -61.48 34.35 -46.05
C CYS A 6 -60.00 33.94 -46.11
N ILE A 7 -59.10 34.90 -46.37
CA ILE A 7 -57.66 34.61 -46.47
C ILE A 7 -57.06 34.44 -45.06
N GLU A 8 -57.47 35.27 -44.10
CA GLU A 8 -56.99 35.17 -42.71
C GLU A 8 -57.48 33.89 -42.00
N TYR A 9 -58.71 33.44 -42.26
CA TYR A 9 -59.23 32.23 -41.62
C TYR A 9 -58.57 30.94 -42.14
N THR A 10 -58.18 30.93 -43.42
CA THR A 10 -57.48 29.79 -44.04
C THR A 10 -56.01 29.73 -43.61
N LEU A 11 -55.37 30.91 -43.51
CA LEU A 11 -54.00 31.03 -42.98
C LEU A 11 -53.93 30.65 -41.50
N PHE A 12 -54.90 31.06 -40.69
CA PHE A 12 -54.98 30.70 -39.27
C PHE A 12 -55.19 29.20 -39.06
N LYS A 13 -56.04 28.54 -39.87
CA LYS A 13 -56.21 27.07 -39.81
C LYS A 13 -54.97 26.31 -40.25
N LEU A 14 -54.20 26.83 -41.22
CA LEU A 14 -52.93 26.23 -41.66
C LEU A 14 -51.83 26.41 -40.61
N ILE A 15 -51.74 27.58 -39.97
CA ILE A 15 -50.79 27.85 -38.89
C ILE A 15 -51.13 27.01 -37.65
N VAL A 16 -52.40 26.89 -37.27
CA VAL A 16 -52.81 26.04 -36.14
C VAL A 16 -52.59 24.56 -36.44
N ARG A 17 -52.89 24.07 -37.66
CA ARG A 17 -52.56 22.69 -38.03
C ARG A 17 -51.05 22.43 -38.11
N ALA A 18 -50.25 23.40 -38.57
CA ALA A 18 -48.79 23.31 -38.57
C ALA A 18 -48.21 23.33 -37.15
N LEU A 19 -48.76 24.15 -36.24
CA LEU A 19 -48.41 24.16 -34.82
C LEU A 19 -48.85 22.90 -34.09
N SER A 20 -50.01 22.32 -34.42
CA SER A 20 -50.46 21.03 -33.88
C SER A 20 -49.63 19.87 -34.42
N LEU A 21 -49.24 19.87 -35.70
CA LEU A 21 -48.31 18.89 -36.24
C LEU A 21 -46.90 19.05 -35.67
N MET A 22 -46.41 20.29 -35.49
CA MET A 22 -45.13 20.55 -34.80
C MET A 22 -45.19 20.14 -33.34
N LEU A 23 -46.30 20.33 -32.61
CA LEU A 23 -46.45 19.85 -31.24
C LEU A 23 -46.50 18.31 -31.18
N ILE A 24 -47.11 17.64 -32.16
CA ILE A 24 -47.13 16.18 -32.24
C ILE A 24 -45.75 15.63 -32.64
N ILE A 25 -45.01 16.32 -33.52
CA ILE A 25 -43.63 15.97 -33.89
C ILE A 25 -42.64 16.28 -32.74
N LEU A 26 -42.89 17.33 -31.95
CA LEU A 26 -42.11 17.66 -30.73
C LEU A 26 -42.49 16.76 -29.54
N GLN A 27 -43.72 16.23 -29.47
CA GLN A 27 -44.10 15.20 -28.48
C GLN A 27 -43.65 13.79 -28.88
N GLN A 28 -43.39 13.54 -30.16
CA GLN A 28 -42.75 12.30 -30.63
C GLN A 28 -41.21 12.37 -30.64
N ALA A 29 -40.62 13.54 -30.37
CA ALA A 29 -39.17 13.71 -30.21
C ALA A 29 -38.64 13.36 -28.80
N SER A 30 -39.45 12.72 -27.94
CA SER A 30 -39.02 12.23 -26.62
C SER A 30 -38.71 10.73 -26.58
N PHE A 31 -38.81 10.00 -27.69
CA PHE A 31 -38.51 8.55 -27.75
C PHE A 31 -37.18 8.23 -28.43
N ALA A 32 -36.21 9.13 -28.33
CA ALA A 32 -34.83 8.91 -28.75
C ALA A 32 -33.84 9.38 -27.67
N TYR A 33 -34.10 9.08 -26.40
CA TYR A 33 -33.00 8.82 -25.47
C TYR A 33 -32.57 7.38 -25.69
N ALA A 34 -31.67 7.15 -26.64
CA ALA A 34 -30.69 6.09 -26.41
C ALA A 34 -29.94 6.53 -25.15
N GLU A 35 -30.31 6.00 -23.98
CA GLU A 35 -29.76 6.42 -22.70
C GLU A 35 -28.24 6.27 -22.71
N SER A 36 -27.54 7.40 -22.80
CA SER A 36 -26.09 7.43 -22.60
C SER A 36 -25.77 6.88 -21.21
N LEU A 37 -24.82 5.95 -21.14
CA LEU A 37 -24.29 5.47 -19.87
C LEU A 37 -23.97 6.64 -18.94
N PRO A 38 -24.29 6.54 -17.63
CA PRO A 38 -23.94 7.59 -16.70
C PRO A 38 -22.41 7.76 -16.67
N PRO A 39 -21.90 8.98 -16.44
CA PRO A 39 -20.47 9.20 -16.31
C PRO A 39 -19.93 8.35 -15.15
N TYR A 40 -18.73 7.79 -15.35
CA TYR A 40 -18.06 7.04 -14.30
C TYR A 40 -17.77 7.94 -13.09
N GLN A 41 -18.16 7.49 -11.91
CA GLN A 41 -17.91 8.19 -10.66
C GLN A 41 -16.61 7.67 -10.01
N GLU A 42 -15.60 8.51 -9.99
CA GLU A 42 -14.31 8.20 -9.39
C GLU A 42 -14.39 8.03 -7.87
N LEU A 43 -13.38 7.35 -7.30
CA LEU A 43 -13.25 7.19 -5.84
C LEU A 43 -13.12 8.54 -5.11
N GLY A 44 -12.67 9.62 -5.77
CA GLY A 44 -12.63 10.95 -5.15
C GLY A 44 -13.99 11.64 -5.08
N ILE A 45 -15.00 11.14 -5.79
CA ILE A 45 -16.32 11.76 -5.87
C ILE A 45 -17.27 11.06 -4.89
N ARG A 46 -17.94 11.85 -4.04
CA ARG A 46 -18.95 11.38 -3.09
C ARG A 46 -20.23 12.19 -3.25
N HIS A 47 -21.30 11.68 -2.66
CA HIS A 47 -22.61 12.34 -2.64
C HIS A 47 -23.10 12.52 -1.21
N ILE A 48 -23.85 13.61 -1.04
CA ILE A 48 -24.61 13.91 0.17
C ILE A 48 -25.98 13.24 0.03
N CYS A 49 -26.27 12.23 0.86
CA CYS A 49 -27.54 11.50 0.72
C CYS A 49 -28.70 12.15 1.49
N GLU A 50 -28.39 13.00 2.47
CA GLU A 50 -29.35 13.76 3.27
C GLU A 50 -28.78 15.15 3.53
N ALA A 51 -29.62 16.17 3.72
CA ALA A 51 -29.16 17.54 3.90
C ALA A 51 -28.09 17.61 5.03
N THR A 52 -26.89 18.06 4.69
CA THR A 52 -25.70 17.94 5.54
C THR A 52 -24.99 19.28 5.68
N PRO A 53 -24.69 19.74 6.91
CA PRO A 53 -23.89 20.94 7.11
C PRO A 53 -22.45 20.69 6.66
N VAL A 54 -21.88 21.67 5.98
CA VAL A 54 -20.45 21.73 5.64
C VAL A 54 -19.82 22.76 6.54
N ASP A 55 -18.83 22.34 7.31
CA ASP A 55 -18.15 23.21 8.24
C ASP A 55 -16.96 23.90 7.56
N THR A 56 -16.66 25.12 7.99
CA THR A 56 -15.45 25.86 7.58
C THR A 56 -14.16 25.21 8.07
N GLU A 57 -14.23 24.62 9.26
CA GLU A 57 -13.21 23.77 9.88
C GLU A 57 -13.93 22.62 10.60
N PRO A 58 -13.29 21.45 10.79
CA PRO A 58 -13.91 20.30 11.44
C PRO A 58 -14.63 20.64 12.75
N LYS A 59 -15.95 20.42 12.79
CA LYS A 59 -16.84 20.68 13.94
C LYS A 59 -16.95 22.14 14.39
N GLN A 60 -16.67 23.11 13.52
CA GLN A 60 -16.79 24.54 13.85
C GLN A 60 -18.05 25.16 13.22
N SER A 61 -17.91 26.38 12.68
CA SER A 61 -19.03 27.11 12.10
C SER A 61 -19.44 26.50 10.76
N THR A 62 -20.73 26.23 10.61
CA THR A 62 -21.31 25.77 9.35
C THR A 62 -21.18 26.88 8.30
N ALA A 63 -20.42 26.60 7.25
CA ALA A 63 -20.23 27.49 6.11
C ALA A 63 -21.49 27.53 5.23
N SER A 64 -22.09 26.34 5.02
CA SER A 64 -23.23 26.13 4.14
C SER A 64 -23.88 24.78 4.44
N THR A 65 -25.08 24.56 3.92
CA THR A 65 -25.74 23.25 3.97
C THR A 65 -25.90 22.71 2.56
N LEU A 66 -25.31 21.55 2.31
CA LEU A 66 -25.51 20.81 1.06
C LEU A 66 -26.83 20.04 1.12
N LYS A 67 -27.49 19.92 -0.03
CA LYS A 67 -28.75 19.20 -0.19
C LYS A 67 -28.49 17.74 -0.56
N SER A 68 -29.50 16.90 -0.36
CA SER A 68 -29.47 15.53 -0.86
C SER A 68 -29.26 15.52 -2.37
N GLY A 69 -28.32 14.71 -2.86
CA GLY A 69 -27.91 14.61 -4.26
C GLY A 69 -26.74 15.52 -4.65
N ASP A 70 -26.26 16.39 -3.77
CA ASP A 70 -25.10 17.24 -4.08
C ASP A 70 -23.81 16.41 -4.16
N GLU A 71 -23.05 16.62 -5.25
CA GLU A 71 -21.74 16.02 -5.48
C GLU A 71 -20.63 16.79 -4.75
N VAL A 72 -19.73 16.06 -4.08
CA VAL A 72 -18.55 16.61 -3.41
C VAL A 72 -17.28 15.84 -3.82
N ARG A 73 -16.14 16.53 -3.84
CA ARG A 73 -14.84 15.93 -4.20
C ARG A 73 -13.93 15.89 -2.99
N ILE A 74 -13.46 14.71 -2.61
CA ILE A 74 -12.50 14.52 -1.52
C ILE A 74 -11.17 15.17 -1.90
N LYS A 75 -10.61 15.94 -0.96
CA LYS A 75 -9.28 16.53 -1.04
C LYS A 75 -8.31 15.94 -0.02
N ASP A 76 -8.79 15.67 1.18
CA ASP A 76 -8.00 15.16 2.30
C ASP A 76 -8.95 14.52 3.35
N LEU A 77 -8.38 13.93 4.39
CA LEU A 77 -9.08 13.51 5.61
C LEU A 77 -8.30 13.99 6.83
N THR A 78 -9.00 14.63 7.77
CA THR A 78 -8.42 15.12 9.02
C THR A 78 -9.34 14.81 10.19
N PHE A 79 -8.95 15.22 11.40
CA PHE A 79 -9.76 15.04 12.60
C PHE A 79 -10.22 16.37 13.17
N GLY A 80 -11.46 16.37 13.67
CA GLY A 80 -12.03 17.51 14.35
C GLY A 80 -11.77 17.57 15.83
N THR A 81 -12.26 18.67 16.41
CA THR A 81 -12.17 18.98 17.83
C THR A 81 -13.04 18.06 18.72
N ASP A 82 -13.88 17.24 18.07
CA ASP A 82 -14.74 16.19 18.62
C ASP A 82 -14.18 14.76 18.47
N ASN A 83 -12.92 14.63 18.02
CA ASN A 83 -12.26 13.36 17.72
C ASN A 83 -12.90 12.55 16.59
N GLN A 84 -13.79 13.13 15.80
CA GLN A 84 -14.36 12.47 14.64
C GLN A 84 -13.51 12.78 13.39
N PRO A 85 -13.41 11.83 12.46
CA PRO A 85 -12.77 12.06 11.17
C PRO A 85 -13.70 12.82 10.22
N TYR A 86 -13.12 13.74 9.46
CA TYR A 86 -13.80 14.56 8.46
C TYR A 86 -13.06 14.45 7.14
N PHE A 87 -13.81 14.32 6.03
CA PHE A 87 -13.25 14.62 4.72
C PHE A 87 -13.18 16.13 4.54
N ALA A 88 -12.02 16.62 4.10
CA ALA A 88 -11.94 17.91 3.42
C ALA A 88 -12.51 17.72 2.02
N ILE A 89 -13.54 18.49 1.69
CA ILE A 89 -14.28 18.37 0.45
C ILE A 89 -14.27 19.68 -0.33
N ASP A 90 -14.22 19.56 -1.64
CA ASP A 90 -14.44 20.61 -2.61
C ASP A 90 -15.87 20.48 -3.15
N TYR A 91 -16.70 21.51 -2.96
CA TYR A 91 -18.12 21.50 -3.27
C TYR A 91 -18.59 22.78 -3.98
N ALA A 92 -19.68 22.69 -4.75
CA ALA A 92 -20.27 23.84 -5.42
C ALA A 92 -21.08 24.70 -4.43
N THR A 93 -20.87 26.02 -4.44
CA THR A 93 -21.54 26.93 -3.47
C THR A 93 -22.97 27.31 -3.88
N GLY A 94 -23.42 26.90 -5.07
CA GLY A 94 -24.70 27.32 -5.66
C GLY A 94 -24.66 28.68 -6.37
N ASN A 95 -23.55 29.43 -6.28
CA ASN A 95 -23.35 30.71 -6.96
C ASN A 95 -22.58 30.53 -8.28
N GLY A 96 -23.22 29.91 -9.27
CA GLY A 96 -22.61 29.66 -10.58
C GLY A 96 -21.51 28.60 -10.51
N LEU A 97 -20.34 28.89 -11.10
CA LEU A 97 -19.18 27.97 -11.14
C LEU A 97 -18.29 28.05 -9.89
N GLN A 98 -18.69 28.80 -8.86
CA GLN A 98 -17.91 28.95 -7.64
C GLN A 98 -17.88 27.64 -6.85
N ARG A 99 -16.68 27.28 -6.41
CA ARG A 99 -16.42 26.13 -5.55
C ARG A 99 -15.71 26.57 -4.28
N ALA A 100 -16.00 25.90 -3.17
CA ALA A 100 -15.40 26.16 -1.88
C ALA A 100 -14.85 24.85 -1.28
N ILE A 101 -13.90 24.99 -0.35
CA ILE A 101 -13.41 23.88 0.46
C ILE A 101 -14.09 23.95 1.82
N GLY A 102 -14.56 22.81 2.31
CA GLY A 102 -15.12 22.68 3.65
C GLY A 102 -14.99 21.25 4.17
N PHE A 103 -15.60 20.96 5.31
CA PHE A 103 -15.42 19.71 6.02
C PHE A 103 -16.75 19.03 6.30
N VAL A 104 -16.80 17.72 6.05
CA VAL A 104 -17.98 16.87 6.33
C VAL A 104 -17.52 15.59 6.99
N SER A 105 -18.25 15.14 8.01
CA SER A 105 -17.98 13.87 8.68
C SER A 105 -18.02 12.71 7.67
N ILE A 106 -17.07 11.77 7.79
CA ILE A 106 -16.94 10.67 6.81
C ILE A 106 -18.22 9.81 6.69
N ASP A 107 -19.06 9.79 7.72
CA ASP A 107 -20.29 8.99 7.78
C ASP A 107 -21.51 9.67 7.14
N LYS A 108 -21.36 10.91 6.66
CA LYS A 108 -22.40 11.70 5.98
C LYS A 108 -22.23 11.79 4.47
N VAL A 109 -21.15 11.22 3.95
CA VAL A 109 -20.90 11.11 2.52
C VAL A 109 -20.92 9.65 2.11
N SER A 110 -21.40 9.38 0.90
CA SER A 110 -21.44 8.02 0.35
C SER A 110 -20.88 8.01 -1.06
N ASN A 111 -20.37 6.87 -1.51
CA ASN A 111 -20.07 6.68 -2.92
C ASN A 111 -21.36 6.76 -3.73
N PHE A 112 -22.45 6.13 -3.29
CA PHE A 112 -23.72 6.15 -4.00
C PHE A 112 -24.90 6.37 -3.05
N CYS A 113 -25.81 7.27 -3.41
CA CYS A 113 -27.03 7.50 -2.63
C CYS A 113 -28.20 6.65 -3.14
N ASN A 114 -29.16 6.38 -2.24
CA ASN A 114 -30.44 5.73 -2.53
C ASN A 114 -30.35 4.33 -3.17
N PHE A 115 -29.20 3.65 -3.09
CA PHE A 115 -29.05 2.31 -3.66
C PHE A 115 -30.08 1.30 -3.12
N ALA A 116 -30.27 1.27 -1.79
CA ALA A 116 -31.26 0.39 -1.16
C ALA A 116 -32.72 0.71 -1.53
N LYS A 117 -33.00 1.95 -1.95
CA LYS A 117 -34.36 2.39 -2.35
C LYS A 117 -34.73 1.96 -3.77
N ARG A 118 -33.80 1.40 -4.55
CA ARG A 118 -34.08 0.85 -5.90
C ARG A 118 -35.13 -0.27 -5.87
N ALA A 119 -35.17 -1.04 -4.79
CA ALA A 119 -36.18 -2.07 -4.59
C ALA A 119 -37.60 -1.48 -4.53
N ASP A 120 -37.74 -0.29 -3.94
CA ASP A 120 -39.03 0.38 -3.73
C ASP A 120 -39.56 1.04 -5.00
N SER A 121 -38.69 1.46 -5.93
CA SER A 121 -39.06 2.05 -7.22
C SER A 121 -39.42 1.00 -8.28
N GLY A 122 -39.16 -0.28 -8.02
CA GLY A 122 -39.41 -1.35 -8.98
C GLY A 122 -38.36 -1.40 -10.10
N ASP A 123 -37.13 -0.95 -9.85
CA ASP A 123 -36.06 -1.00 -10.84
C ASP A 123 -35.15 -2.22 -10.58
N SER A 124 -35.65 -3.41 -10.92
CA SER A 124 -35.09 -4.69 -10.43
C SER A 124 -33.83 -5.18 -11.16
N PHE A 125 -33.54 -4.68 -12.36
CA PHE A 125 -32.48 -5.21 -13.23
C PHE A 125 -31.48 -4.14 -13.72
N LEU A 126 -31.50 -2.97 -13.09
CA LEU A 126 -30.51 -1.92 -13.34
C LEU A 126 -29.13 -2.40 -12.92
N ALA A 127 -28.14 -2.17 -13.78
CA ALA A 127 -26.75 -2.40 -13.41
C ALA A 127 -26.42 -1.62 -12.11
N PRO A 128 -25.60 -2.19 -11.21
CA PRO A 128 -25.09 -1.46 -10.07
C PRO A 128 -24.36 -0.16 -10.50
N PRO A 129 -24.32 0.88 -9.67
CA PRO A 129 -23.59 2.11 -9.99
C PRO A 129 -22.17 1.86 -10.51
N ASN A 130 -21.70 2.68 -11.46
CA ASN A 130 -20.43 2.52 -12.18
C ASN A 130 -20.25 1.25 -13.01
N THR A 131 -21.29 0.42 -13.13
CA THR A 131 -21.26 -0.80 -13.94
C THR A 131 -22.33 -0.77 -15.03
N CYS A 132 -22.20 -1.63 -16.02
CA CYS A 132 -23.21 -1.86 -17.05
C CYS A 132 -23.29 -3.34 -17.42
N HIS A 133 -24.38 -3.73 -18.06
CA HIS A 133 -24.50 -5.04 -18.70
C HIS A 133 -23.75 -5.04 -20.02
N LEU A 134 -22.86 -6.01 -20.22
CA LEU A 134 -22.30 -6.31 -21.54
C LEU A 134 -23.32 -7.09 -22.36
N ILE A 135 -24.06 -6.41 -23.22
CA ILE A 135 -25.07 -7.00 -24.08
C ILE A 135 -24.40 -7.49 -25.35
N ALA A 136 -24.51 -8.79 -25.62
CA ALA A 136 -24.01 -9.39 -26.85
C ALA A 136 -24.96 -9.15 -28.02
N THR A 137 -26.28 -9.29 -27.77
CA THR A 137 -27.31 -9.13 -28.79
C THR A 137 -28.68 -8.85 -28.16
N LYS A 138 -29.59 -8.34 -28.99
CA LYS A 138 -31.03 -8.18 -28.68
C LYS A 138 -31.85 -8.88 -29.77
N THR A 139 -32.66 -9.87 -29.42
CA THR A 139 -33.41 -10.71 -30.37
C THR A 139 -34.92 -10.55 -30.23
N GLU A 140 -35.67 -10.87 -31.27
CA GLU A 140 -37.15 -10.88 -31.24
C GLU A 140 -37.72 -12.16 -30.61
N THR A 141 -36.93 -13.24 -30.55
CA THR A 141 -37.38 -14.56 -30.07
C THR A 141 -36.40 -15.17 -29.10
N LEU A 142 -36.93 -15.97 -28.17
CA LEU A 142 -36.15 -16.75 -27.21
C LEU A 142 -35.29 -17.82 -27.90
N ALA A 143 -35.76 -18.39 -29.02
CA ALA A 143 -34.99 -19.37 -29.78
C ALA A 143 -33.70 -18.77 -30.35
N ALA A 144 -33.78 -17.57 -30.95
CA ALA A 144 -32.61 -16.86 -31.46
C ALA A 144 -31.66 -16.43 -30.33
N LEU A 145 -32.21 -16.05 -29.17
CA LEU A 145 -31.39 -15.75 -27.99
C LEU A 145 -30.58 -16.97 -27.53
N ASN A 146 -31.21 -18.15 -27.49
CA ASN A 146 -30.57 -19.39 -27.06
C ASN A 146 -29.54 -19.93 -28.06
N GLU A 147 -29.73 -19.66 -29.36
CA GLU A 147 -28.72 -19.93 -30.39
C GLU A 147 -27.46 -19.09 -30.13
N GLU A 148 -27.60 -17.79 -29.89
CA GLU A 148 -26.47 -16.91 -29.55
C GLU A 148 -25.81 -17.30 -28.23
N ALA A 149 -26.60 -17.61 -27.19
CA ALA A 149 -26.09 -18.07 -25.91
C ALA A 149 -25.24 -19.34 -26.04
N SER A 150 -25.59 -20.23 -26.97
CA SER A 150 -24.83 -21.45 -27.28
C SER A 150 -23.53 -21.13 -28.01
N ALA A 151 -23.53 -20.15 -28.92
CA ALA A 151 -22.33 -19.70 -29.62
C ALA A 151 -21.29 -19.05 -28.69
N LEU A 152 -21.75 -18.47 -27.56
CA LEU A 152 -20.94 -17.77 -26.57
C LEU A 152 -20.72 -18.59 -25.28
N GLU A 153 -20.55 -19.91 -25.40
CA GLU A 153 -20.44 -20.86 -24.28
C GLU A 153 -19.40 -20.43 -23.21
N LYS A 154 -18.28 -19.80 -23.60
CA LYS A 154 -17.25 -19.33 -22.66
C LYS A 154 -17.75 -18.30 -21.64
N PHE A 155 -18.84 -17.59 -21.95
CA PHE A 155 -19.46 -16.60 -21.06
C PHE A 155 -20.56 -17.21 -20.17
N ARG A 156 -20.91 -18.49 -20.37
CA ARG A 156 -22.00 -19.17 -19.66
C ARG A 156 -21.98 -18.95 -18.14
N PRO A 157 -20.84 -18.95 -17.42
CA PRO A 157 -20.84 -18.73 -15.97
C PRO A 157 -21.47 -17.39 -15.54
N SER A 158 -21.18 -16.29 -16.23
CA SER A 158 -21.68 -14.94 -15.91
C SER A 158 -22.90 -14.51 -16.71
N MET A 159 -23.28 -15.28 -17.74
CA MET A 159 -24.37 -14.95 -18.65
C MET A 159 -25.73 -14.90 -17.94
N ALA A 160 -26.55 -13.92 -18.32
CA ALA A 160 -27.93 -13.73 -17.91
C ALA A 160 -28.75 -13.26 -19.12
N ALA A 161 -30.07 -13.48 -19.08
CA ALA A 161 -30.96 -13.02 -20.14
C ALA A 161 -32.16 -12.30 -19.55
N TYR A 162 -32.63 -11.31 -20.30
CA TYR A 162 -33.73 -10.45 -19.87
C TYR A 162 -34.76 -10.29 -20.97
N ARG A 163 -36.02 -10.26 -20.59
CA ARG A 163 -37.09 -9.73 -21.44
C ARG A 163 -37.11 -8.22 -21.31
N MET A 164 -37.26 -7.54 -22.44
CA MET A 164 -37.31 -6.09 -22.55
C MET A 164 -38.76 -5.60 -22.56
N ALA A 165 -38.99 -4.35 -22.16
CA ALA A 165 -40.32 -3.73 -22.11
C ALA A 165 -41.03 -3.68 -23.48
N ASN A 166 -40.27 -3.70 -24.58
CA ASN A 166 -40.80 -3.77 -25.95
C ASN A 166 -41.10 -5.20 -26.44
N GLY A 167 -40.92 -6.21 -25.59
CA GLY A 167 -41.18 -7.61 -25.91
C GLY A 167 -39.98 -8.40 -26.47
N ARG A 168 -38.86 -7.72 -26.77
CA ARG A 168 -37.61 -8.35 -27.23
C ARG A 168 -36.87 -9.03 -26.08
N TYR A 169 -35.82 -9.79 -26.40
CA TYR A 169 -34.93 -10.41 -25.42
C TYR A 169 -33.50 -9.87 -25.56
N ALA A 170 -32.81 -9.69 -24.44
CA ALA A 170 -31.42 -9.25 -24.39
C ALA A 170 -30.53 -10.32 -23.73
N LEU A 171 -29.39 -10.60 -24.36
CA LEU A 171 -28.38 -11.51 -23.81
C LEU A 171 -27.26 -10.71 -23.16
N SER A 172 -27.18 -10.76 -21.83
CA SER A 172 -26.09 -10.17 -21.06
C SER A 172 -25.00 -11.22 -20.81
N LEU A 173 -23.75 -10.88 -21.11
CA LEU A 173 -22.59 -11.74 -20.84
C LEU A 173 -22.06 -11.56 -19.40
N GLY A 174 -22.60 -10.59 -18.66
CA GLY A 174 -22.22 -10.20 -17.31
C GLY A 174 -22.07 -8.69 -17.18
N LEU A 175 -21.47 -8.25 -16.07
CA LEU A 175 -21.24 -6.82 -15.81
C LEU A 175 -19.85 -6.39 -16.29
N LEU A 176 -19.74 -5.14 -16.71
CA LEU A 176 -18.47 -4.42 -16.91
C LEU A 176 -18.45 -3.16 -16.06
N ASN A 177 -17.26 -2.73 -15.67
CA ASN A 177 -17.06 -1.36 -15.20
C ASN A 177 -17.22 -0.38 -16.38
N ILE A 178 -18.02 0.68 -16.20
CA ILE A 178 -18.27 1.69 -17.24
C ILE A 178 -16.98 2.32 -17.74
N ARG A 179 -15.96 2.46 -16.87
CA ARG A 179 -14.65 2.98 -17.27
C ARG A 179 -13.91 2.04 -18.23
N ALA A 180 -14.09 0.74 -18.09
CA ALA A 180 -13.44 -0.29 -18.90
C ALA A 180 -14.15 -0.53 -20.23
N ASN A 181 -15.46 -0.23 -20.32
CA ASN A 181 -16.33 -0.46 -21.47
C ASN A 181 -15.68 -0.15 -22.83
N ALA A 182 -15.27 1.11 -23.06
CA ALA A 182 -14.76 1.53 -24.36
C ALA A 182 -13.52 0.73 -24.78
N THR A 183 -12.61 0.50 -23.84
CA THR A 183 -11.40 -0.31 -24.05
C THR A 183 -11.73 -1.76 -24.36
N ILE A 184 -12.68 -2.36 -23.64
CA ILE A 184 -13.09 -3.75 -23.84
C ILE A 184 -13.78 -3.93 -25.19
N LEU A 185 -14.79 -3.11 -25.52
CA LEU A 185 -15.51 -3.19 -26.79
C LEU A 185 -14.59 -2.95 -27.99
N GLN A 186 -13.62 -2.04 -27.87
CA GLN A 186 -12.66 -1.76 -28.94
C GLN A 186 -11.68 -2.92 -29.17
N ARG A 187 -11.25 -3.61 -28.11
CA ARG A 187 -10.20 -4.64 -28.18
C ARG A 187 -10.72 -6.07 -28.33
N ALA A 188 -12.00 -6.29 -28.04
CA ALA A 188 -12.59 -7.61 -28.06
C ALA A 188 -12.77 -8.10 -29.50
N ASN A 189 -12.12 -9.22 -29.84
CA ASN A 189 -12.25 -9.86 -31.15
C ASN A 189 -13.31 -10.98 -31.17
N THR A 190 -13.84 -11.35 -30.00
CA THR A 190 -14.75 -12.49 -29.81
C THR A 190 -16.19 -12.08 -29.52
N LEU A 191 -16.46 -10.78 -29.40
CA LEU A 191 -17.79 -10.26 -29.16
C LEU A 191 -18.52 -10.03 -30.49
N PRO A 192 -19.85 -10.21 -30.55
CA PRO A 192 -20.66 -9.77 -31.68
C PRO A 192 -20.44 -8.27 -31.99
N LYS A 193 -20.50 -7.89 -33.27
CA LYS A 193 -20.20 -6.51 -33.71
C LYS A 193 -21.09 -5.45 -33.07
N ASP A 194 -22.33 -5.81 -32.76
CA ASP A 194 -23.34 -4.92 -32.18
C ASP A 194 -23.36 -5.01 -30.64
N SER A 195 -22.30 -5.56 -30.03
CA SER A 195 -22.20 -5.63 -28.57
C SER A 195 -22.12 -4.23 -27.98
N GLU A 196 -22.85 -4.01 -26.90
CA GLU A 196 -22.93 -2.72 -26.23
C GLU A 196 -22.94 -2.85 -24.71
N CYS A 197 -22.69 -1.74 -24.04
CA CYS A 197 -22.76 -1.60 -22.59
C CYS A 197 -24.07 -0.88 -22.26
N SER A 198 -24.97 -1.53 -21.51
CA SER A 198 -26.32 -1.04 -21.23
C SER A 198 -26.57 -0.88 -19.72
N THR A 199 -27.34 0.14 -19.34
CA THR A 199 -27.80 0.34 -17.96
C THR A 199 -28.79 -0.73 -17.50
N GLY A 200 -29.46 -1.40 -18.44
CA GLY A 200 -30.54 -2.36 -18.17
C GLY A 200 -31.90 -1.72 -17.85
N PHE A 201 -32.07 -0.41 -18.09
CA PHE A 201 -33.33 0.31 -17.83
C PHE A 201 -34.52 -0.26 -18.63
N GLU A 202 -34.28 -0.79 -19.82
CA GLU A 202 -35.32 -1.38 -20.67
C GLU A 202 -35.74 -2.81 -20.22
N PHE A 203 -35.07 -3.39 -19.22
CA PHE A 203 -35.31 -4.78 -18.80
C PHE A 203 -36.50 -4.89 -17.86
N SER A 204 -37.45 -5.74 -18.21
CA SER A 204 -38.68 -5.94 -17.45
C SER A 204 -38.66 -7.21 -16.60
N GLU A 205 -38.01 -8.28 -17.07
CA GLU A 205 -38.03 -9.61 -16.43
C GLU A 205 -36.70 -10.34 -16.68
N ALA A 206 -36.17 -11.05 -15.67
CA ALA A 206 -35.04 -11.96 -15.84
C ALA A 206 -35.55 -13.34 -16.27
N LEU A 207 -34.90 -13.95 -17.26
CA LEU A 207 -35.19 -15.31 -17.69
C LEU A 207 -34.54 -16.35 -16.76
N VAL A 208 -35.13 -17.54 -16.71
CA VAL A 208 -34.59 -18.67 -15.96
C VAL A 208 -33.38 -19.21 -16.70
N LYS A 209 -32.23 -19.23 -16.02
CA LYS A 209 -31.01 -19.84 -16.53
C LYS A 209 -31.03 -21.35 -16.31
N GLU A 210 -30.99 -22.10 -17.40
CA GLU A 210 -30.84 -23.56 -17.43
C GLU A 210 -29.41 -23.96 -17.78
N GLU A 211 -29.11 -25.26 -17.89
CA GLU A 211 -27.78 -25.74 -18.29
C GLU A 211 -27.40 -25.23 -19.70
N LYS A 212 -28.31 -25.39 -20.68
CA LYS A 212 -28.03 -25.16 -22.11
C LYS A 212 -28.69 -23.92 -22.72
N GLY A 213 -29.52 -23.19 -21.97
CA GLY A 213 -30.24 -22.03 -22.49
C GLY A 213 -30.98 -21.25 -21.42
N PHE A 214 -31.97 -20.49 -21.85
CA PHE A 214 -32.85 -19.69 -21.02
C PHE A 214 -34.31 -20.03 -21.32
N LEU A 215 -35.15 -19.96 -20.29
CA LEU A 215 -36.59 -20.19 -20.36
C LEU A 215 -37.36 -19.00 -19.77
N GLU A 216 -38.57 -18.77 -20.27
CA GLU A 216 -39.53 -17.92 -19.56
C GLU A 216 -40.06 -18.66 -18.34
N TYR A 217 -40.23 -17.94 -17.23
CA TYR A 217 -40.86 -18.51 -16.05
C TYR A 217 -42.39 -18.47 -16.23
N GLU A 218 -43.05 -19.62 -16.14
CA GLU A 218 -44.51 -19.71 -16.19
C GLU A 218 -45.09 -19.27 -14.83
N PHE A 219 -45.55 -18.02 -14.76
CA PHE A 219 -46.26 -17.53 -13.58
C PHE A 219 -47.75 -17.91 -13.64
N PRO A 220 -48.41 -18.05 -12.47
CA PRO A 220 -49.85 -17.88 -12.38
C PRO A 220 -50.26 -16.55 -13.03
N PRO A 221 -51.43 -16.46 -13.68
CA PRO A 221 -51.87 -15.22 -14.33
C PRO A 221 -52.12 -14.14 -13.28
N PHE A 222 -51.19 -13.18 -13.17
CA PHE A 222 -51.33 -11.99 -12.32
C PHE A 222 -51.89 -10.82 -13.14
N SER A 223 -52.80 -10.05 -12.55
CA SER A 223 -53.40 -8.88 -13.20
C SER A 223 -52.46 -7.68 -13.26
N SER A 224 -51.41 -7.66 -12.44
CA SER A 224 -50.41 -6.59 -12.40
C SER A 224 -49.08 -7.03 -11.78
N ARG A 225 -48.02 -6.23 -12.02
CA ARG A 225 -46.73 -6.39 -11.36
C ARG A 225 -46.81 -6.29 -9.83
N VAL A 226 -47.68 -5.42 -9.31
CA VAL A 226 -47.87 -5.22 -7.87
C VAL A 226 -48.40 -6.50 -7.23
N GLU A 227 -49.37 -7.15 -7.87
CA GLU A 227 -49.93 -8.42 -7.42
C GLU A 227 -48.88 -9.53 -7.42
N ARG A 228 -48.08 -9.62 -8.49
CA ARG A 228 -46.96 -10.58 -8.59
C ARG A 228 -45.95 -10.39 -7.46
N LEU A 229 -45.52 -9.16 -7.19
CA LEU A 229 -44.55 -8.88 -6.12
C LEU A 229 -45.14 -9.14 -4.73
N ALA A 230 -46.45 -8.96 -4.53
CA ALA A 230 -47.12 -9.32 -3.29
C ALA A 230 -47.13 -10.85 -3.07
N ALA A 231 -47.41 -11.62 -4.13
CA ALA A 231 -47.32 -13.08 -4.08
C ALA A 231 -45.89 -13.56 -3.80
N ALA A 232 -44.89 -12.96 -4.46
CA ALA A 232 -43.48 -13.26 -4.20
C ALA A 232 -43.08 -13.00 -2.73
N ARG A 233 -43.59 -11.92 -2.13
CA ARG A 233 -43.35 -11.62 -0.70
C ARG A 233 -43.99 -12.65 0.21
N ALA A 234 -45.19 -13.14 -0.10
CA ALA A 234 -45.82 -14.21 0.67
C ALA A 234 -44.98 -15.50 0.64
N LEU A 235 -44.50 -15.90 -0.53
CA LEU A 235 -43.59 -17.05 -0.68
C LEU A 235 -42.28 -16.88 0.11
N MET A 236 -41.69 -15.68 0.10
CA MET A 236 -40.48 -15.40 0.89
C MET A 236 -40.74 -15.53 2.40
N ILE A 237 -41.88 -15.02 2.89
CA ILE A 237 -42.26 -15.12 4.31
C ILE A 237 -42.48 -16.58 4.71
N GLU A 238 -43.17 -17.37 3.87
CA GLU A 238 -43.37 -18.81 4.10
C GLU A 238 -42.03 -19.57 4.10
N ALA A 239 -41.15 -19.26 3.15
CA ALA A 239 -39.82 -19.89 3.06
C ALA A 239 -38.94 -19.59 4.28
N ALA A 240 -39.04 -18.39 4.85
CA ALA A 240 -38.33 -18.00 6.06
C ALA A 240 -38.78 -18.77 7.31
N GLN A 241 -40.01 -19.29 7.33
CA GLN A 241 -40.56 -20.08 8.45
C GLN A 241 -40.20 -21.57 8.37
N GLY A 242 -39.78 -22.08 7.20
CA GLY A 242 -39.60 -23.52 6.95
C GLY A 242 -38.22 -23.95 6.45
N THR A 243 -37.21 -23.07 6.37
CA THR A 243 -35.90 -23.37 5.72
C THR A 243 -36.06 -23.93 4.29
N ASN A 244 -37.06 -23.46 3.54
CA ASN A 244 -37.36 -23.98 2.22
C ASN A 244 -36.71 -23.10 1.12
N GLY A 245 -35.51 -23.48 0.67
CA GLY A 245 -34.79 -22.78 -0.40
C GLY A 245 -35.55 -22.69 -1.73
N SER A 246 -36.52 -23.58 -1.99
CA SER A 246 -37.33 -23.53 -3.22
C SER A 246 -38.28 -22.34 -3.26
N GLY A 247 -38.88 -21.95 -2.13
CA GLY A 247 -39.76 -20.78 -2.04
C GLY A 247 -39.01 -19.46 -2.24
N LEU A 248 -37.76 -19.37 -1.75
CA LEU A 248 -36.89 -18.21 -2.01
C LEU A 248 -36.50 -18.12 -3.50
N LYS A 249 -36.17 -19.25 -4.12
CA LYS A 249 -35.86 -19.32 -5.56
C LYS A 249 -37.05 -18.87 -6.41
N GLU A 250 -38.25 -19.34 -6.09
CA GLU A 250 -39.48 -18.97 -6.79
C GLU A 250 -39.82 -17.48 -6.61
N ALA A 251 -39.75 -16.97 -5.38
CA ALA A 251 -39.94 -15.55 -5.11
C ALA A 251 -38.92 -14.67 -5.84
N CYS A 252 -37.67 -15.13 -5.97
CA CYS A 252 -36.66 -14.45 -6.77
C CYS A 252 -37.05 -14.36 -8.25
N TYR A 253 -37.49 -15.46 -8.87
CA TYR A 253 -37.93 -15.44 -10.27
C TYR A 253 -39.17 -14.55 -10.48
N GLN A 254 -40.05 -14.42 -9.49
CA GLN A 254 -41.17 -13.46 -9.52
C GLN A 254 -40.73 -11.98 -9.45
N GLY A 255 -39.43 -11.72 -9.28
CA GLY A 255 -38.80 -10.40 -9.33
C GLY A 255 -38.51 -9.76 -7.98
N LEU A 256 -38.56 -10.53 -6.88
CA LEU A 256 -38.25 -10.02 -5.54
C LEU A 256 -36.74 -10.11 -5.24
N SER A 257 -36.05 -8.98 -5.29
CA SER A 257 -34.58 -8.87 -5.13
C SER A 257 -34.07 -9.44 -3.80
N GLU A 258 -34.81 -9.23 -2.71
CA GLU A 258 -34.46 -9.76 -1.39
C GLU A 258 -34.47 -11.29 -1.35
N ALA A 259 -35.44 -11.92 -2.02
CA ALA A 259 -35.51 -13.37 -2.14
C ALA A 259 -34.35 -13.92 -2.98
N CYS A 260 -33.89 -13.19 -4.00
CA CYS A 260 -32.68 -13.55 -4.76
C CYS A 260 -31.44 -13.59 -3.88
N SER A 261 -31.23 -12.56 -3.06
CA SER A 261 -30.13 -12.52 -2.09
C SER A 261 -30.25 -13.64 -1.05
N GLY A 262 -31.44 -13.88 -0.50
CA GLY A 262 -31.69 -14.93 0.48
C GLY A 262 -31.49 -16.34 -0.09
N TYR A 263 -31.89 -16.57 -1.35
CA TYR A 263 -31.60 -17.83 -2.03
C TYR A 263 -30.10 -18.00 -2.27
N ALA A 264 -29.41 -16.95 -2.75
CA ALA A 264 -27.96 -16.96 -2.94
C ALA A 264 -27.20 -17.26 -1.63
N GLU A 265 -27.67 -16.72 -0.50
CA GLU A 265 -27.13 -17.03 0.83
C GLU A 265 -27.37 -18.49 1.22
N THR A 266 -28.58 -19.00 0.96
CA THR A 266 -28.96 -20.39 1.26
C THR A 266 -28.08 -21.39 0.51
N ILE A 267 -27.78 -21.13 -0.76
CA ILE A 267 -26.95 -22.02 -1.58
C ILE A 267 -25.45 -21.70 -1.48
N TYR A 268 -25.04 -20.66 -0.73
CA TYR A 268 -23.67 -20.13 -0.73
C TYR A 268 -22.61 -21.20 -0.41
N ASN A 269 -22.96 -22.13 0.49
CA ASN A 269 -22.13 -23.26 0.94
C ASN A 269 -22.77 -24.63 0.64
N ALA A 270 -23.63 -24.72 -0.37
CA ALA A 270 -24.18 -26.00 -0.81
C ALA A 270 -23.08 -26.90 -1.43
N GLU A 271 -23.34 -28.21 -1.49
CA GLU A 271 -22.47 -29.15 -2.21
C GLU A 271 -22.43 -28.79 -3.71
N ASP A 272 -21.24 -28.84 -4.33
CA ASP A 272 -21.05 -28.48 -5.75
C ASP A 272 -20.34 -29.59 -6.56
N PRO A 273 -20.97 -30.75 -6.76
CA PRO A 273 -20.35 -31.88 -7.46
C PRO A 273 -20.00 -31.58 -8.93
N HIS A 274 -20.53 -30.48 -9.50
CA HIS A 274 -20.36 -30.11 -10.90
C HIS A 274 -19.57 -28.82 -11.12
N GLY A 275 -19.09 -28.15 -10.06
CA GLY A 275 -18.31 -26.91 -10.16
C GLY A 275 -19.10 -25.70 -10.68
N THR A 276 -20.43 -25.73 -10.59
CA THR A 276 -21.33 -24.70 -11.14
C THR A 276 -21.89 -23.76 -10.08
N LEU A 277 -21.74 -24.12 -8.80
CA LEU A 277 -22.29 -23.35 -7.69
C LEU A 277 -21.74 -21.93 -7.61
N PRO A 278 -20.44 -21.63 -7.85
CA PRO A 278 -19.97 -20.25 -7.83
C PRO A 278 -20.71 -19.35 -8.84
N ALA A 279 -20.99 -19.87 -10.04
CA ALA A 279 -21.77 -19.19 -11.06
C ALA A 279 -23.24 -19.00 -10.63
N ALA A 280 -23.86 -20.03 -10.05
CA ALA A 280 -25.22 -19.95 -9.54
C ALA A 280 -25.35 -18.92 -8.41
N VAL A 281 -24.49 -18.99 -7.40
CA VAL A 281 -24.43 -18.02 -6.29
C VAL A 281 -24.24 -16.60 -6.82
N THR A 282 -23.25 -16.40 -7.70
CA THR A 282 -22.98 -15.06 -8.26
C THR A 282 -24.19 -14.54 -9.04
N HIS A 283 -24.86 -15.39 -9.82
CA HIS A 283 -26.04 -15.01 -10.59
C HIS A 283 -27.19 -14.53 -9.71
N PHE A 284 -27.59 -15.30 -8.70
CA PHE A 284 -28.68 -14.90 -7.81
C PHE A 284 -28.30 -13.72 -6.90
N ALA A 285 -27.04 -13.67 -6.43
CA ALA A 285 -26.52 -12.55 -5.66
C ALA A 285 -26.54 -11.25 -6.47
N LEU A 286 -26.16 -11.30 -7.75
CA LEU A 286 -26.23 -10.15 -8.67
C LEU A 286 -27.67 -9.72 -8.94
N LEU A 287 -28.62 -10.64 -9.12
CA LEU A 287 -30.05 -10.30 -9.26
C LEU A 287 -30.55 -9.52 -8.03
N GLY A 288 -30.16 -9.96 -6.83
CA GLY A 288 -30.44 -9.22 -5.60
C GLY A 288 -29.76 -7.84 -5.57
N CYS A 289 -28.48 -7.78 -5.93
CA CYS A 289 -27.71 -6.53 -5.95
C CYS A 289 -28.30 -5.51 -6.94
N MET A 290 -28.62 -5.91 -8.18
CA MET A 290 -29.22 -5.02 -9.19
C MET A 290 -30.51 -4.39 -8.71
N GLY A 291 -31.32 -5.16 -7.99
CA GLY A 291 -32.55 -4.68 -7.37
C GLY A 291 -32.36 -3.94 -6.05
N GLY A 292 -31.15 -3.51 -5.69
CA GLY A 292 -30.85 -2.65 -4.55
C GLY A 292 -30.52 -3.37 -3.23
N ASN A 293 -30.45 -4.71 -3.21
CA ASN A 293 -30.19 -5.44 -1.98
C ASN A 293 -28.67 -5.59 -1.72
N VAL A 294 -28.18 -4.91 -0.68
CA VAL A 294 -26.74 -4.89 -0.32
C VAL A 294 -26.17 -6.27 0.00
N LEU A 295 -26.95 -7.17 0.61
CA LEU A 295 -26.52 -8.54 0.87
C LEU A 295 -26.21 -9.29 -0.44
N GLY A 296 -26.97 -9.03 -1.50
CA GLY A 296 -26.66 -9.56 -2.84
C GLY A 296 -25.28 -9.10 -3.33
N CYS A 297 -24.98 -7.79 -3.21
CA CYS A 297 -23.67 -7.26 -3.62
C CYS A 297 -22.52 -7.87 -2.80
N LYS A 298 -22.71 -8.03 -1.48
CA LYS A 298 -21.79 -8.73 -0.58
C LYS A 298 -21.48 -10.14 -1.07
N LEU A 299 -22.52 -10.94 -1.28
CA LEU A 299 -22.37 -12.35 -1.62
C LEU A 299 -21.71 -12.52 -2.98
N ALA A 300 -21.96 -11.60 -3.91
CA ALA A 300 -21.34 -11.60 -5.22
C ALA A 300 -19.81 -11.40 -5.15
N ILE A 301 -19.30 -10.54 -4.26
CA ILE A 301 -17.85 -10.27 -4.13
C ILE A 301 -17.12 -11.15 -3.11
N ASN A 302 -17.81 -11.70 -2.11
CA ASN A 302 -17.18 -12.36 -0.96
C ASN A 302 -16.72 -13.81 -1.25
N ARG A 303 -16.95 -14.31 -2.48
CA ARG A 303 -16.48 -15.63 -2.91
C ARG A 303 -15.23 -15.49 -3.77
N ALA A 304 -14.17 -16.23 -3.44
CA ALA A 304 -12.91 -16.19 -4.21
C ALA A 304 -13.06 -16.70 -5.67
N GLU A 305 -14.05 -17.56 -5.93
CA GLU A 305 -14.36 -18.12 -7.26
C GLU A 305 -15.58 -17.44 -7.90
N ASN A 306 -15.91 -16.22 -7.50
CA ASN A 306 -17.07 -15.54 -8.08
C ASN A 306 -16.84 -15.33 -9.60
N THR A 307 -17.95 -15.17 -10.32
CA THR A 307 -17.90 -15.04 -11.79
C THR A 307 -18.10 -13.60 -12.26
N LEU A 308 -17.92 -12.62 -11.35
CA LEU A 308 -18.18 -11.20 -11.64
C LEU A 308 -17.35 -10.68 -12.80
N GLU A 309 -16.05 -10.98 -12.78
CA GLU A 309 -15.10 -10.47 -13.77
C GLU A 309 -15.04 -11.32 -15.05
N ASN A 310 -15.79 -12.42 -15.12
CA ASN A 310 -15.72 -13.37 -16.24
C ASN A 310 -16.07 -12.68 -17.57
N ALA A 311 -17.06 -11.79 -17.60
CA ALA A 311 -17.40 -11.05 -18.83
C ALA A 311 -16.20 -10.27 -19.37
N GLN A 312 -15.49 -9.56 -18.49
CA GLN A 312 -14.31 -8.77 -18.85
C GLN A 312 -13.16 -9.68 -19.32
N PHE A 313 -12.81 -10.71 -18.56
CA PHE A 313 -11.68 -11.60 -18.85
C PHE A 313 -11.89 -12.50 -20.07
N ARG A 314 -13.15 -12.74 -20.46
CA ARG A 314 -13.49 -13.49 -21.68
C ARG A 314 -13.62 -12.59 -22.91
N ALA A 315 -14.07 -11.35 -22.74
CA ALA A 315 -14.13 -10.38 -23.83
C ALA A 315 -12.73 -9.96 -24.30
N VAL A 316 -11.80 -9.74 -23.35
CA VAL A 316 -10.38 -9.49 -23.62
C VAL A 316 -9.57 -10.38 -22.69
N GLU A 317 -8.66 -11.19 -23.23
CA GLU A 317 -7.84 -12.10 -22.45
C GLU A 317 -7.04 -11.34 -21.36
N GLY A 318 -7.29 -11.66 -20.09
CA GLY A 318 -6.71 -10.97 -18.93
C GLY A 318 -7.35 -9.60 -18.59
N GLY A 319 -8.42 -9.21 -19.31
CA GLY A 319 -9.13 -7.95 -19.11
C GLY A 319 -8.32 -6.72 -19.52
N THR A 320 -8.50 -5.61 -18.79
CA THR A 320 -7.72 -4.38 -19.02
C THR A 320 -6.35 -4.40 -18.35
N GLY A 321 -6.13 -5.29 -17.37
CA GLY A 321 -4.92 -5.34 -16.55
C GLY A 321 -4.86 -4.31 -15.42
N ASN A 322 -5.87 -3.44 -15.29
CA ASN A 322 -5.96 -2.44 -14.22
C ASN A 322 -6.94 -2.90 -13.13
N SER A 323 -6.48 -3.02 -11.88
CA SER A 323 -7.32 -3.48 -10.77
C SER A 323 -8.51 -2.55 -10.47
N ALA A 324 -8.38 -1.26 -10.79
CA ALA A 324 -9.46 -0.32 -10.58
C ALA A 324 -10.59 -0.44 -11.64
N ASP A 325 -10.38 -1.21 -12.72
CA ASP A 325 -11.41 -1.50 -13.74
C ASP A 325 -12.31 -2.68 -13.33
N LEU A 326 -12.04 -3.35 -12.21
CA LEU A 326 -12.80 -4.52 -11.77
C LEU A 326 -14.18 -4.12 -11.24
N VAL A 327 -15.19 -4.94 -11.52
CA VAL A 327 -16.57 -4.79 -11.03
C VAL A 327 -16.63 -4.97 -9.51
N GLY A 328 -15.84 -5.89 -8.96
CA GLY A 328 -15.82 -6.20 -7.54
C GLY A 328 -15.51 -4.98 -6.65
N LEU A 329 -14.65 -4.06 -7.12
CA LEU A 329 -14.34 -2.82 -6.41
C LEU A 329 -15.54 -1.86 -6.37
N GLU A 330 -16.30 -1.77 -7.46
CA GLU A 330 -17.51 -0.93 -7.52
C GLU A 330 -18.62 -1.48 -6.61
N LEU A 331 -18.77 -2.80 -6.52
CA LEU A 331 -19.71 -3.41 -5.55
C LEU A 331 -19.24 -3.25 -4.11
N ALA A 332 -17.92 -3.26 -3.86
CA ALA A 332 -17.36 -3.02 -2.53
C ALA A 332 -17.67 -1.60 -2.02
N LYS A 333 -17.72 -0.58 -2.90
CA LYS A 333 -18.18 0.78 -2.54
C LYS A 333 -19.60 0.77 -1.98
N ILE A 334 -20.53 0.08 -2.64
CA ILE A 334 -21.93 -0.05 -2.21
C ILE A 334 -22.01 -0.71 -0.83
N GLY A 335 -21.30 -1.83 -0.64
CA GLY A 335 -21.28 -2.53 0.64
C GLY A 335 -20.64 -1.69 1.75
N CYS A 336 -19.60 -0.92 1.44
CA CYS A 336 -18.96 -0.07 2.44
C CYS A 336 -19.81 1.14 2.83
N ASP A 337 -20.53 1.76 1.89
CA ASP A 337 -21.54 2.80 2.19
C ASP A 337 -22.61 2.27 3.16
N ALA A 338 -22.98 1.00 3.02
CA ALA A 338 -23.87 0.28 3.93
C ALA A 338 -23.19 -0.25 5.21
N ARG A 339 -21.95 0.19 5.49
CA ARG A 339 -21.15 -0.17 6.68
C ARG A 339 -20.86 -1.67 6.82
N GLN A 340 -20.78 -2.39 5.71
CA GLN A 340 -20.45 -3.80 5.72
C GLN A 340 -18.93 -4.00 5.78
N ALA A 341 -18.45 -4.53 6.91
CA ALA A 341 -17.02 -4.60 7.22
C ALA A 341 -16.16 -5.25 6.11
N VAL A 342 -16.58 -6.39 5.56
CA VAL A 342 -15.84 -7.10 4.49
C VAL A 342 -15.72 -6.24 3.22
N SER A 343 -16.80 -5.59 2.81
CA SER A 343 -16.80 -4.72 1.63
C SER A 343 -15.90 -3.50 1.85
N CYS A 344 -15.88 -2.95 3.06
CA CYS A 344 -14.93 -1.88 3.40
C CYS A 344 -13.46 -2.36 3.36
N ILE A 345 -13.15 -3.58 3.81
CA ILE A 345 -11.80 -4.11 3.69
C ILE A 345 -11.40 -4.35 2.22
N LEU A 346 -12.31 -4.90 1.42
CA LEU A 346 -12.07 -5.08 -0.01
C LEU A 346 -11.85 -3.73 -0.71
N LEU A 347 -12.64 -2.71 -0.37
CA LEU A 347 -12.44 -1.35 -0.87
C LEU A 347 -11.07 -0.79 -0.45
N ALA A 348 -10.71 -0.90 0.82
CA ALA A 348 -9.44 -0.37 1.34
C ALA A 348 -8.19 -1.05 0.78
N ARG A 349 -8.30 -2.31 0.33
CA ARG A 349 -7.19 -3.10 -0.24
C ARG A 349 -7.14 -3.06 -1.78
N GLY A 350 -8.30 -2.85 -2.40
CA GLY A 350 -8.43 -2.88 -3.87
C GLY A 350 -8.03 -1.56 -4.56
N THR A 351 -7.81 -0.50 -3.79
CA THR A 351 -7.30 0.80 -4.25
C THR A 351 -5.79 0.83 -4.08
N ALA A 352 -5.06 1.23 -5.14
CA ALA A 352 -3.58 1.28 -5.14
C ALA A 352 -2.86 -0.02 -4.71
N THR A 353 -3.37 -1.20 -5.06
CA THR A 353 -2.81 -2.51 -4.63
C THR A 353 -1.32 -2.68 -4.96
N TYR A 354 -0.83 -2.05 -6.02
CA TYR A 354 0.55 -2.18 -6.50
C TYR A 354 1.31 -0.85 -6.56
N SER A 355 0.80 0.20 -5.91
CA SER A 355 1.37 1.55 -5.96
C SER A 355 1.25 2.26 -4.62
N THR A 356 2.02 3.32 -4.43
CA THR A 356 1.79 4.23 -3.30
C THR A 356 0.41 4.87 -3.48
N PRO A 357 -0.48 4.82 -2.47
CA PRO A 357 -1.81 5.42 -2.59
C PRO A 357 -1.68 6.94 -2.73
N THR A 358 -2.46 7.51 -3.64
CA THR A 358 -2.70 8.95 -3.69
C THR A 358 -3.38 9.42 -2.41
N LEU A 359 -3.36 10.72 -2.13
CA LEU A 359 -4.01 11.27 -0.93
C LEU A 359 -5.51 10.90 -0.85
N ILE A 360 -6.20 10.90 -1.98
CA ILE A 360 -7.62 10.52 -2.07
C ILE A 360 -7.84 9.04 -1.77
N GLU A 361 -6.96 8.17 -2.28
CA GLU A 361 -6.99 6.73 -2.00
C GLU A 361 -6.67 6.45 -0.53
N ALA A 362 -5.61 7.07 0.01
CA ALA A 362 -5.23 6.93 1.42
C ALA A 362 -6.36 7.39 2.36
N ALA A 363 -6.98 8.54 2.08
CA ALA A 363 -8.13 9.04 2.82
C ALA A 363 -9.34 8.09 2.76
N SER A 364 -9.66 7.57 1.57
CA SER A 364 -10.76 6.61 1.38
C SER A 364 -10.47 5.28 2.08
N ASN A 365 -9.23 4.80 2.03
CA ASN A 365 -8.79 3.55 2.63
C ASN A 365 -8.84 3.63 4.15
N PHE A 366 -8.38 4.74 4.73
CA PHE A 366 -8.52 5.00 6.15
C PHE A 366 -9.98 5.00 6.59
N ALA A 367 -10.86 5.73 5.88
CA ALA A 367 -12.28 5.78 6.20
C ALA A 367 -12.96 4.40 6.13
N ALA A 368 -12.61 3.60 5.13
CA ALA A 368 -13.10 2.23 4.97
C ALA A 368 -12.57 1.30 6.08
N LYS A 369 -11.27 1.34 6.40
CA LYS A 369 -10.68 0.58 7.52
C LYS A 369 -11.27 0.96 8.87
N LEU A 370 -11.50 2.25 9.10
CA LEU A 370 -12.14 2.74 10.32
C LEU A 370 -13.57 2.22 10.44
N THR A 371 -14.32 2.22 9.34
CA THR A 371 -15.67 1.63 9.30
C THR A 371 -15.62 0.13 9.59
N ALA A 372 -14.66 -0.60 9.00
CA ALA A 372 -14.46 -2.04 9.25
C ALA A 372 -14.07 -2.34 10.72
N CYS A 373 -13.19 -1.53 11.30
CA CYS A 373 -12.83 -1.59 12.71
C CYS A 373 -14.06 -1.41 13.61
N LYS A 374 -14.83 -0.33 13.40
CA LYS A 374 -16.05 -0.02 14.17
C LYS A 374 -17.16 -1.05 14.00
N THR A 375 -17.11 -1.88 12.97
CA THR A 375 -18.11 -2.92 12.66
C THR A 375 -17.65 -4.32 13.00
N GLY A 376 -16.52 -4.47 13.70
CA GLY A 376 -16.12 -5.71 14.39
C GLY A 376 -14.89 -6.44 13.84
N ILE A 377 -14.13 -5.83 12.92
CA ILE A 377 -12.86 -6.41 12.44
C ILE A 377 -11.70 -5.87 13.28
N GLY A 378 -11.32 -6.61 14.32
CA GLY A 378 -10.29 -6.19 15.30
C GLY A 378 -8.93 -5.84 14.67
N TRP A 379 -8.40 -6.67 13.77
CA TRP A 379 -7.11 -6.39 13.12
C TRP A 379 -7.13 -5.13 12.25
N ALA A 380 -8.32 -4.71 11.77
CA ALA A 380 -8.44 -3.46 11.01
C ALA A 380 -8.24 -2.23 11.92
N CYS A 381 -8.49 -2.38 13.23
CA CYS A 381 -8.20 -1.35 14.22
C CYS A 381 -6.69 -1.20 14.45
N ASP A 382 -5.95 -2.31 14.47
CA ASP A 382 -4.50 -2.32 14.66
C ASP A 382 -3.77 -1.60 13.50
N GLU A 383 -4.31 -1.69 12.28
CA GLU A 383 -3.76 -1.05 11.08
C GLU A 383 -4.17 0.42 10.91
N LEU A 384 -4.98 1.01 11.80
CA LEU A 384 -5.47 2.39 11.62
C LEU A 384 -4.36 3.44 11.66
N LEU A 385 -3.39 3.26 12.56
CA LEU A 385 -2.26 4.19 12.66
C LEU A 385 -1.42 4.19 11.39
N ASP A 386 -1.14 3.00 10.85
CA ASP A 386 -0.38 2.82 9.61
C ASP A 386 -1.15 3.38 8.41
N ALA A 387 -2.47 3.12 8.35
CA ALA A 387 -3.34 3.66 7.31
C ALA A 387 -3.40 5.19 7.34
N PHE A 388 -3.41 5.82 8.53
CA PHE A 388 -3.32 7.27 8.64
C PHE A 388 -1.92 7.79 8.29
N GLY A 389 -0.87 7.03 8.62
CA GLY A 389 0.50 7.33 8.19
C GLY A 389 0.61 7.50 6.67
N GLN A 390 -0.12 6.70 5.89
CA GLN A 390 -0.18 6.84 4.43
C GLN A 390 -0.82 8.17 3.98
N ILE A 391 -1.81 8.69 4.72
CA ILE A 391 -2.39 10.02 4.45
C ILE A 391 -1.32 11.09 4.64
N VAL A 392 -0.61 11.06 5.78
CA VAL A 392 0.44 12.03 6.10
C VAL A 392 1.55 11.98 5.03
N GLN A 393 1.99 10.78 4.65
CA GLN A 393 2.98 10.58 3.59
C GLN A 393 2.50 11.14 2.25
N ALA A 394 1.24 10.90 1.87
CA ALA A 394 0.67 11.35 0.61
C ALA A 394 0.47 12.87 0.52
N ARG A 395 0.46 13.59 1.65
CA ARG A 395 0.47 15.07 1.67
C ARG A 395 1.82 15.66 1.26
N GLY A 396 2.89 14.86 1.20
CA GLY A 396 4.23 15.25 0.74
C GLY A 396 5.00 16.13 1.73
N GLU A 397 4.52 17.36 1.98
CA GLU A 397 5.24 18.39 2.75
C GLU A 397 5.12 18.25 4.27
N TYR A 398 4.19 17.42 4.76
CA TYR A 398 3.98 17.21 6.20
C TYR A 398 4.80 16.03 6.72
N ALA A 399 5.78 16.32 7.57
CA ALA A 399 6.57 15.30 8.26
C ALA A 399 5.80 14.56 9.37
N SER A 400 4.61 15.05 9.77
CA SER A 400 3.86 14.51 10.91
C SER A 400 2.36 14.87 10.92
N PRO A 401 1.50 14.10 11.62
CA PRO A 401 0.11 14.49 11.87
C PRO A 401 -0.02 15.82 12.62
N THR A 402 -1.15 16.52 12.45
CA THR A 402 -1.49 17.74 13.19
C THR A 402 -1.77 17.46 14.67
N LYS A 403 -1.97 18.51 15.49
CA LYS A 403 -2.33 18.35 16.91
C LYS A 403 -3.61 17.54 17.09
N ASP A 404 -4.66 17.85 16.33
CA ASP A 404 -5.99 17.23 16.45
C ASP A 404 -5.97 15.79 15.94
N GLU A 405 -5.18 15.53 14.91
CA GLU A 405 -4.92 14.18 14.39
C GLU A 405 -4.18 13.34 15.43
N ASN A 406 -3.10 13.86 16.04
CA ASN A 406 -2.38 13.13 17.09
C ASN A 406 -3.27 12.82 18.29
N TYR A 407 -4.09 13.77 18.76
CA TYR A 407 -5.03 13.50 19.84
C TYR A 407 -6.03 12.40 19.47
N SER A 408 -6.63 12.50 18.29
CA SER A 408 -7.69 11.57 17.87
C SER A 408 -7.14 10.16 17.60
N LEU A 409 -5.96 10.05 17.00
CA LEU A 409 -5.25 8.77 16.83
C LEU A 409 -4.88 8.17 18.19
N GLY A 410 -4.43 8.98 19.15
CA GLY A 410 -4.18 8.54 20.53
C GLY A 410 -5.44 8.01 21.20
N ALA A 411 -6.57 8.70 21.04
CA ALA A 411 -7.86 8.28 21.58
C ALA A 411 -8.37 6.97 20.97
N LEU A 412 -8.20 6.76 19.65
CA LEU A 412 -8.57 5.50 18.99
C LEU A 412 -7.78 4.31 19.54
N VAL A 413 -6.50 4.47 19.81
CA VAL A 413 -5.66 3.41 20.42
C VAL A 413 -6.05 3.18 21.88
N GLU A 414 -6.34 4.25 22.63
CA GLU A 414 -6.76 4.19 24.02
C GLU A 414 -8.02 3.31 24.22
N GLU A 415 -8.92 3.24 23.24
CA GLU A 415 -10.13 2.41 23.31
C GLU A 415 -9.84 0.90 23.39
N THR A 416 -8.66 0.46 22.98
CA THR A 416 -8.31 -0.97 22.88
C THR A 416 -7.07 -1.36 23.68
N CYS A 417 -6.24 -0.39 24.07
CA CYS A 417 -4.99 -0.65 24.76
C CYS A 417 -5.13 -0.76 26.29
N HIS A 418 -4.15 -1.42 26.92
CA HIS A 418 -4.04 -1.50 28.37
C HIS A 418 -2.80 -0.73 28.84
N PRO A 419 -2.95 0.18 29.83
CA PRO A 419 -1.85 0.97 30.33
C PRO A 419 -0.96 0.12 31.26
N GLY A 420 0.34 0.43 31.29
CA GLY A 420 1.32 -0.25 32.12
C GLY A 420 2.30 -1.10 31.31
N PRO A 421 3.25 -1.79 31.97
CA PRO A 421 4.30 -2.53 31.28
C PRO A 421 3.72 -3.55 30.29
N ALA A 422 4.39 -3.68 29.15
CA ALA A 422 3.97 -4.58 28.07
C ALA A 422 3.80 -6.02 28.57
N LYS A 423 2.70 -6.64 28.15
CA LYS A 423 2.36 -8.05 28.45
C LYS A 423 2.13 -8.80 27.14
N PRO A 424 2.44 -10.11 27.08
CA PRO A 424 2.07 -10.94 25.94
C PRO A 424 0.56 -10.89 25.70
N ASP A 425 0.15 -10.85 24.44
CA ASP A 425 -1.25 -10.92 23.98
C ASP A 425 -2.18 -9.80 24.48
N VAL A 426 -1.60 -8.70 24.99
CA VAL A 426 -2.34 -7.51 25.42
C VAL A 426 -1.86 -6.30 24.64
N VAL A 427 -2.77 -5.59 23.98
CA VAL A 427 -2.46 -4.35 23.23
C VAL A 427 -1.90 -3.31 24.20
N HIS A 428 -0.65 -2.92 24.00
CA HIS A 428 0.07 -2.01 24.89
C HIS A 428 -0.23 -0.55 24.56
N CYS A 429 -0.42 0.32 25.56
CA CYS A 429 -0.75 1.74 25.34
C CYS A 429 0.41 2.63 24.84
N LYS A 430 1.59 2.08 24.56
CA LYS A 430 2.73 2.86 24.05
C LYS A 430 2.41 3.73 22.82
N PRO A 431 1.70 3.26 21.78
CA PRO A 431 1.35 4.11 20.65
C PRO A 431 0.46 5.29 21.07
N ALA A 432 -0.48 5.08 22.01
CA ALA A 432 -1.31 6.14 22.57
C ALA A 432 -0.49 7.18 23.34
N TYR A 433 0.48 6.74 24.16
CA TYR A 433 1.39 7.65 24.87
C TYR A 433 2.18 8.54 23.92
N LEU A 434 2.70 7.98 22.84
CA LEU A 434 3.46 8.74 21.84
C LEU A 434 2.57 9.75 21.10
N LYS A 435 1.35 9.35 20.73
CA LYS A 435 0.39 10.27 20.09
C LYS A 435 -0.06 11.39 21.02
N TYR A 436 -0.34 11.10 22.29
CA TYR A 436 -0.65 12.13 23.27
C TYR A 436 0.54 13.01 23.62
N ARG A 437 1.78 12.49 23.63
CA ARG A 437 2.99 13.31 23.73
C ARG A 437 3.05 14.31 22.59
N ASP A 438 2.88 13.86 21.35
CA ASP A 438 2.98 14.72 20.17
C ASP A 438 1.87 15.80 20.15
N PHE A 439 0.65 15.43 20.57
CA PHE A 439 -0.44 16.39 20.80
C PHE A 439 -0.07 17.46 21.85
N LEU A 440 0.45 17.04 23.01
CA LEU A 440 0.83 17.95 24.08
C LEU A 440 2.01 18.84 23.67
N GLN A 441 2.99 18.31 22.94
CA GLN A 441 4.12 19.07 22.42
C GLN A 441 3.68 20.19 21.46
N ALA A 442 2.65 19.93 20.65
CA ALA A 442 2.06 20.93 19.76
C ALA A 442 1.09 21.91 20.46
N THR A 443 0.69 21.65 21.71
CA THR A 443 -0.38 22.39 22.41
C THR A 443 0.18 23.15 23.61
N LYS A 444 0.08 24.49 23.62
CA LYS A 444 0.47 25.32 24.78
C LYS A 444 -0.59 25.24 25.89
N VAL A 445 -0.19 25.40 27.15
CA VAL A 445 -1.08 25.29 28.34
C VAL A 445 -2.20 26.33 28.38
N ALA A 446 -2.03 27.50 27.75
CA ALA A 446 -3.02 28.57 27.72
C ALA A 446 -4.10 28.41 26.61
N THR A 447 -4.30 27.21 26.08
CA THR A 447 -5.24 26.94 24.98
C THR A 447 -6.65 26.60 25.48
N THR A 448 -7.64 26.76 24.61
CA THR A 448 -9.06 26.42 24.85
C THR A 448 -9.34 24.91 24.97
N ASP A 449 -8.34 24.05 24.75
CA ASP A 449 -8.44 22.57 24.74
C ASP A 449 -8.25 21.92 26.13
N ILE A 450 -8.68 22.58 27.22
CA ILE A 450 -8.42 22.18 28.62
C ILE A 450 -8.79 20.70 28.89
N VAL A 451 -9.93 20.24 28.36
CA VAL A 451 -10.42 18.86 28.57
C VAL A 451 -9.51 17.83 27.91
N ARG A 452 -9.08 18.10 26.68
CA ARG A 452 -8.22 17.20 25.89
C ARG A 452 -6.82 17.13 26.49
N VAL A 453 -6.27 18.28 26.87
CA VAL A 453 -5.00 18.36 27.61
C VAL A 453 -5.10 17.57 28.91
N ALA A 454 -6.15 17.76 29.71
CA ALA A 454 -6.34 17.02 30.96
C ALA A 454 -6.41 15.50 30.74
N LYS A 455 -7.12 15.03 29.70
CA LYS A 455 -7.20 13.60 29.38
C LYS A 455 -5.85 13.02 28.95
N ALA A 456 -5.15 13.69 28.03
CA ALA A 456 -3.83 13.27 27.55
C ALA A 456 -2.81 13.20 28.70
N LYS A 457 -2.79 14.23 29.56
CA LYS A 457 -1.98 14.25 30.77
C LYS A 457 -2.33 13.10 31.72
N SER A 458 -3.62 12.88 31.97
CA SER A 458 -4.08 11.82 32.88
C SER A 458 -3.65 10.42 32.41
N LEU A 459 -3.66 10.14 31.09
CA LEU A 459 -3.22 8.85 30.58
C LEU A 459 -1.70 8.66 30.75
N LEU A 460 -0.90 9.70 30.50
CA LEU A 460 0.55 9.67 30.70
C LEU A 460 0.92 9.53 32.18
N GLU A 461 0.27 10.30 33.07
CA GLU A 461 0.48 10.21 34.52
C GLU A 461 0.12 8.82 35.03
N ARG A 462 -1.06 8.30 34.68
CA ARG A 462 -1.50 6.96 35.07
C ARG A 462 -0.56 5.88 34.54
N GLY A 463 -0.12 5.99 33.29
CA GLY A 463 0.85 5.07 32.70
C GLY A 463 2.17 5.07 33.45
N CYS A 464 2.67 6.25 33.82
CA CYS A 464 3.90 6.37 34.61
C CYS A 464 3.72 5.82 36.04
N GLU A 465 2.58 6.11 36.68
CA GLU A 465 2.23 5.65 38.03
C GLU A 465 2.10 4.14 38.18
N ILE A 466 1.59 3.45 37.16
CA ILE A 466 1.48 1.99 37.16
C ILE A 466 2.74 1.28 36.63
N GLY A 467 3.79 2.04 36.31
CA GLY A 467 5.12 1.50 36.02
C GLY A 467 5.48 1.35 34.54
N ASP A 468 4.92 2.18 33.66
CA ASP A 468 5.32 2.20 32.24
C ASP A 468 6.45 3.22 31.97
N PRO A 469 7.65 2.77 31.53
CA PRO A 469 8.76 3.68 31.22
C PRO A 469 8.47 4.60 30.02
N SER A 470 7.68 4.16 29.04
CA SER A 470 7.33 4.99 27.86
C SER A 470 6.48 6.19 28.26
N ALA A 471 5.53 6.00 29.18
CA ALA A 471 4.70 7.08 29.70
C ALA A 471 5.52 8.08 30.55
N CYS A 472 6.38 7.58 31.44
CA CYS A 472 7.28 8.42 32.23
C CYS A 472 8.26 9.22 31.36
N ALA A 473 8.84 8.58 30.34
CA ALA A 473 9.75 9.24 29.41
C ALA A 473 9.04 10.33 28.60
N ALA A 474 7.83 10.05 28.10
CA ALA A 474 6.99 11.04 27.42
C ALA A 474 6.70 12.26 28.31
N GLN A 475 6.33 12.04 29.58
CA GLN A 475 6.09 13.13 30.55
C GLN A 475 7.33 14.00 30.78
N SER A 476 8.53 13.39 30.86
CA SER A 476 9.78 14.14 31.12
C SER A 476 10.08 15.20 30.05
N LYS A 477 9.64 14.99 28.80
CA LYS A 477 9.93 15.85 27.66
C LYS A 477 8.99 17.05 27.48
N LEU A 478 7.94 17.16 28.28
CA LEU A 478 6.84 18.11 28.04
C LEU A 478 6.90 19.29 29.02
N ASP A 479 7.87 20.17 28.82
CA ASP A 479 8.18 21.33 29.67
C ASP A 479 7.03 22.33 29.85
N ALA A 480 6.22 22.51 28.83
CA ALA A 480 5.05 23.35 28.89
C ALA A 480 4.01 22.82 29.89
N HIS A 481 3.89 21.50 30.08
CA HIS A 481 2.74 20.87 30.75
C HIS A 481 3.00 20.43 32.18
N TRP A 482 4.26 20.19 32.54
CA TRP A 482 4.68 19.81 33.88
C TRP A 482 5.86 20.66 34.35
N PRO A 483 5.86 21.07 35.64
CA PRO A 483 6.99 21.79 36.21
C PRO A 483 8.25 20.92 36.19
N VAL A 484 9.42 21.56 36.22
CA VAL A 484 10.73 20.90 36.15
C VAL A 484 10.84 19.79 37.19
N GLU A 485 10.32 19.99 38.41
CA GLU A 485 10.34 19.01 39.49
C GLU A 485 9.57 17.74 39.12
N ALA A 486 8.35 17.87 38.60
CA ALA A 486 7.52 16.72 38.22
C ALA A 486 8.14 15.96 37.03
N ARG A 487 8.69 16.67 36.05
CA ARG A 487 9.40 16.05 34.93
C ARG A 487 10.67 15.34 35.36
N SER A 488 11.41 15.92 36.31
CA SER A 488 12.59 15.32 36.92
C SER A 488 12.24 14.05 37.69
N VAL A 489 11.12 14.02 38.42
CA VAL A 489 10.60 12.81 39.09
C VAL A 489 10.22 11.74 38.06
N ALA A 490 9.53 12.12 36.98
CA ALA A 490 9.17 11.19 35.91
C ALA A 490 10.42 10.60 35.21
N ALA A 491 11.44 11.42 34.94
CA ALA A 491 12.72 10.97 34.38
C ALA A 491 13.43 9.97 35.32
N ALA A 492 13.56 10.30 36.60
CA ALA A 492 14.16 9.40 37.59
C ALA A 492 13.38 8.09 37.73
N ARG A 493 12.05 8.15 37.65
CA ARG A 493 11.19 6.96 37.68
C ARG A 493 11.34 6.10 36.43
N ALA A 494 11.45 6.70 35.24
CA ALA A 494 11.73 5.96 34.02
C ALA A 494 13.05 5.18 34.11
N ILE A 495 14.09 5.77 34.72
CA ILE A 495 15.37 5.10 35.00
C ILE A 495 15.17 3.89 35.92
N ASP A 496 14.55 4.09 37.08
CA ASP A 496 14.29 3.01 38.05
C ASP A 496 13.45 1.86 37.44
N LEU A 497 12.45 2.19 36.63
CA LEU A 497 11.62 1.20 35.94
C LEU A 497 12.42 0.42 34.89
N CYS A 498 13.23 1.10 34.09
CA CYS A 498 14.07 0.46 33.07
C CYS A 498 15.18 -0.41 33.65
N GLU A 499 15.69 -0.10 34.84
CA GLU A 499 16.64 -0.94 35.58
C GLU A 499 16.00 -2.26 36.05
N LYS A 500 14.71 -2.24 36.39
CA LYS A 500 13.96 -3.40 36.88
C LYS A 500 13.42 -4.32 35.78
N GLN A 501 13.49 -3.89 34.51
CA GLN A 501 13.02 -4.70 33.38
C GLN A 501 14.06 -5.75 32.97
N SER A 502 13.63 -7.02 32.91
CA SER A 502 14.46 -8.14 32.41
C SER A 502 14.64 -8.11 30.89
N GLN A 503 13.62 -7.65 30.15
CA GLN A 503 13.68 -7.39 28.71
C GLN A 503 13.38 -5.91 28.47
N LYS A 504 14.42 -5.15 28.10
CA LYS A 504 14.30 -3.72 27.83
C LYS A 504 13.62 -3.47 26.50
N ASP A 505 12.61 -2.61 26.51
CA ASP A 505 11.97 -2.12 25.29
C ASP A 505 12.81 -1.05 24.58
N SER A 506 12.32 -0.51 23.45
CA SER A 506 13.05 0.53 22.70
C SER A 506 13.29 1.81 23.50
N VAL A 507 12.44 2.16 24.47
CA VAL A 507 12.62 3.32 25.35
C VAL A 507 13.73 3.04 26.36
N CYS A 508 13.72 1.88 27.00
CA CYS A 508 14.74 1.51 27.98
C CYS A 508 16.11 1.24 27.38
N ASN A 509 16.18 0.73 26.15
CA ASN A 509 17.45 0.60 25.42
C ASN A 509 18.02 1.96 25.00
N GLY A 510 17.15 2.92 24.68
CA GLY A 510 17.51 4.29 24.28
C GLY A 510 17.19 5.35 25.35
N LEU A 511 17.37 5.02 26.63
CA LEU A 511 16.81 5.82 27.73
C LEU A 511 17.32 7.27 27.74
N GLY A 512 18.64 7.48 27.55
CA GLY A 512 19.22 8.82 27.47
C GLY A 512 18.60 9.68 26.36
N ALA A 513 18.29 9.09 25.19
CA ALA A 513 17.63 9.80 24.10
C ALA A 513 16.12 9.97 24.33
N SER A 514 15.52 9.12 25.17
CA SER A 514 14.08 9.12 25.45
C SER A 514 13.66 10.15 26.51
N LEU A 515 14.61 10.63 27.32
CA LEU A 515 14.40 11.64 28.36
C LEU A 515 14.76 13.06 27.88
N ASP A 516 14.28 14.08 28.58
CA ASP A 516 14.80 15.45 28.44
C ASP A 516 16.19 15.54 29.09
N ALA A 517 17.21 15.82 28.29
CA ALA A 517 18.60 15.80 28.71
C ALA A 517 18.95 16.93 29.70
N ASN A 518 18.14 17.98 29.78
CA ASN A 518 18.39 19.14 30.65
C ASN A 518 17.85 18.97 32.08
N LEU A 519 17.15 17.87 32.37
CA LEU A 519 16.59 17.62 33.69
C LEU A 519 17.62 17.00 34.63
N ILE A 520 17.61 17.45 35.89
CA ILE A 520 18.44 16.85 36.95
C ILE A 520 18.13 15.35 37.09
N GLY A 521 16.86 14.95 37.04
CA GLY A 521 16.44 13.55 37.10
C GLY A 521 16.90 12.69 35.92
N SER A 522 17.30 13.30 34.79
CA SER A 522 17.89 12.62 33.64
C SER A 522 19.41 12.52 33.72
N GLN A 523 20.07 13.31 34.58
CA GLN A 523 21.54 13.35 34.68
C GLN A 523 22.17 11.98 34.94
N PRO A 524 21.61 11.07 35.76
CA PRO A 524 22.18 9.73 35.90
C PRO A 524 22.24 8.99 34.57
N ALA A 525 21.16 9.02 33.77
CA ALA A 525 21.15 8.41 32.45
C ALA A 525 22.10 9.11 31.46
N GLN A 526 22.17 10.45 31.47
CA GLN A 526 23.08 11.20 30.59
C GLN A 526 24.55 11.02 30.97
N ARG A 527 24.85 10.92 32.27
CA ARG A 527 26.21 10.71 32.78
C ARG A 527 26.69 9.29 32.48
N VAL A 528 25.83 8.29 32.58
CA VAL A 528 26.17 6.93 32.11
C VAL A 528 26.50 6.94 30.62
N VAL A 529 25.74 7.67 29.79
CA VAL A 529 26.04 7.81 28.35
C VAL A 529 27.37 8.55 28.15
N TYR A 530 27.59 9.69 28.82
CA TYR A 530 28.82 10.48 28.67
C TYR A 530 30.07 9.75 29.18
N ASP A 531 30.04 9.14 30.36
CA ASP A 531 31.20 8.46 30.96
C ASP A 531 31.60 7.23 30.12
N ASP A 532 30.63 6.50 29.58
CA ASP A 532 30.89 5.40 28.63
C ASP A 532 31.54 5.94 27.35
N LEU A 533 31.06 7.07 26.82
CA LEU A 533 31.64 7.73 25.64
C LEU A 533 33.03 8.28 25.91
N VAL A 534 33.30 8.89 27.07
CA VAL A 534 34.63 9.40 27.44
C VAL A 534 35.62 8.26 27.64
N THR A 535 35.20 7.21 28.35
CA THR A 535 36.07 6.05 28.59
C THR A 535 36.47 5.42 27.25
N LYS A 536 35.51 5.21 26.35
CA LYS A 536 35.77 4.74 24.98
C LYS A 536 36.65 5.71 24.21
N CYS A 537 36.36 7.01 24.25
CA CYS A 537 37.18 8.04 23.61
C CYS A 537 38.65 8.01 24.04
N MET A 538 38.93 7.76 25.31
CA MET A 538 40.28 7.82 25.86
C MET A 538 41.07 6.51 25.78
N THR A 539 40.39 5.37 25.68
CA THR A 539 41.00 4.04 25.84
C THR A 539 40.82 3.11 24.65
N ASP A 540 39.77 3.31 23.85
CA ASP A 540 39.47 2.44 22.71
C ASP A 540 40.24 2.94 21.48
N GLN A 541 41.31 2.25 21.09
CA GLN A 541 42.13 2.59 19.93
C GLN A 541 41.45 2.27 18.58
N SER A 542 40.20 1.80 18.58
CA SER A 542 39.43 1.53 17.37
C SER A 542 38.59 2.73 16.89
N VAL A 543 37.87 2.55 15.78
CA VAL A 543 36.90 3.54 15.25
C VAL A 543 35.88 3.97 16.31
N ALA A 544 35.52 3.05 17.21
CA ALA A 544 34.57 3.32 18.29
C ALA A 544 35.08 4.41 19.24
N GLY A 545 36.38 4.51 19.50
CA GLY A 545 36.97 5.60 20.28
C GLY A 545 36.79 6.97 19.63
N HIS A 546 37.07 7.09 18.33
CA HIS A 546 36.87 8.34 17.58
C HIS A 546 35.39 8.79 17.56
N GLN A 547 34.47 7.86 17.31
CA GLN A 547 33.03 8.13 17.36
C GLN A 547 32.60 8.54 18.76
N ALA A 548 33.12 7.86 19.78
CA ALA A 548 32.80 8.15 21.16
C ALA A 548 33.27 9.56 21.57
N CYS A 549 34.44 10.01 21.11
CA CYS A 549 34.88 11.40 21.32
C CYS A 549 33.90 12.40 20.71
N SER A 550 33.40 12.13 19.51
CA SER A 550 32.45 13.02 18.82
C SER A 550 31.09 13.06 19.52
N SER A 551 30.57 11.91 19.94
CA SER A 551 29.32 11.81 20.70
C SER A 551 29.46 12.36 22.13
N ALA A 552 30.64 12.26 22.75
CA ALA A 552 30.91 12.83 24.08
C ALA A 552 30.76 14.36 24.05
N VAL A 553 31.16 15.03 22.97
CA VAL A 553 30.95 16.49 22.80
C VAL A 553 29.45 16.83 22.86
N ALA A 554 28.61 16.04 22.18
CA ALA A 554 27.16 16.25 22.17
C ALA A 554 26.53 15.94 23.54
N ALA A 555 26.94 14.84 24.19
CA ALA A 555 26.44 14.46 25.50
C ALA A 555 26.88 15.44 26.61
N TYR A 556 28.13 15.92 26.56
CA TYR A 556 28.67 16.89 27.51
C TYR A 556 27.86 18.18 27.54
N ALA A 557 27.41 18.65 26.37
CA ALA A 557 26.55 19.84 26.26
C ALA A 557 25.24 19.72 27.06
N SER A 558 24.79 18.50 27.40
CA SER A 558 23.59 18.28 28.23
C SER A 558 23.86 18.18 29.73
N LEU A 559 25.13 17.99 30.14
CA LEU A 559 25.52 17.76 31.52
C LEU A 559 26.00 19.03 32.24
N GLU A 560 26.60 19.97 31.52
CA GLU A 560 27.10 21.23 32.08
C GLU A 560 26.59 22.38 31.21
N GLY A 561 25.88 23.35 31.81
CA GLY A 561 25.42 24.55 31.12
C GLY A 561 26.57 25.28 30.41
N THR A 562 26.22 26.16 29.46
CA THR A 562 27.06 26.74 28.37
C THR A 562 28.42 27.37 28.70
N GLU A 563 28.87 27.41 29.96
CA GLU A 563 30.03 28.21 30.39
C GLU A 563 31.35 27.43 30.64
N GLN A 564 31.48 26.14 30.28
CA GLN A 564 32.73 25.39 30.49
C GLN A 564 33.22 24.60 29.25
N THR A 565 33.29 25.25 28.09
CA THR A 565 33.87 24.69 26.85
C THR A 565 35.34 24.26 26.98
N HIS A 566 36.07 24.75 28.00
CA HIS A 566 37.48 24.42 28.23
C HIS A 566 37.70 22.94 28.58
N LYS A 567 36.81 22.30 29.35
CA LYS A 567 37.01 20.90 29.79
C LYS A 567 36.88 19.89 28.66
N ILE A 568 35.96 20.10 27.71
CA ILE A 568 35.79 19.19 26.56
C ILE A 568 36.90 19.38 25.53
N GLU A 569 37.38 20.62 25.32
CA GLU A 569 38.52 20.90 24.45
C GLU A 569 39.81 20.33 25.05
N GLU A 570 40.03 20.47 26.35
CA GLU A 570 41.14 19.83 27.07
C GLU A 570 41.06 18.30 26.99
N LEU A 571 39.87 17.72 27.14
CA LEU A 571 39.66 16.28 26.97
C LEU A 571 40.03 15.84 25.54
N LEU A 572 39.49 16.51 24.52
CA LEU A 572 39.79 16.19 23.12
C LEU A 572 41.26 16.40 22.75
N ALA A 573 41.91 17.44 23.29
CA ALA A 573 43.34 17.68 23.12
C ALA A 573 44.17 16.61 23.84
N SER A 574 43.75 16.18 25.03
CA SER A 574 44.39 15.05 25.73
C SER A 574 44.20 13.72 24.99
N ALA A 575 43.15 13.61 24.16
CA ALA A 575 42.89 12.52 23.25
C ALA A 575 43.44 12.75 21.82
N CYS A 576 44.12 13.88 21.56
CA CYS A 576 44.72 14.23 20.27
C CYS A 576 46.15 14.76 20.44
N ASN A 577 47.12 13.86 20.41
CA ASN A 577 48.54 14.13 20.52
C ASN A 577 49.35 13.02 19.82
N GLN A 578 50.66 12.99 20.07
CA GLN A 578 51.58 12.01 19.46
C GLN A 578 51.36 10.56 19.93
N GLU A 579 50.62 10.34 21.02
CA GLU A 579 50.33 9.00 21.55
C GLU A 579 48.87 8.59 21.40
N LYS A 580 47.96 9.55 21.12
CA LYS A 580 46.52 9.32 21.03
C LYS A 580 45.92 10.13 19.89
N VAL A 581 45.15 9.51 19.00
CA VAL A 581 44.56 10.19 17.84
C VAL A 581 43.02 10.30 17.88
N ASN A 582 42.37 9.64 18.85
CA ASN A 582 40.91 9.53 18.97
C ASN A 582 40.19 10.88 18.90
N GLY A 583 40.69 11.87 19.65
CA GLY A 583 40.10 13.19 19.77
C GLY A 583 40.35 14.12 18.57
N CYS A 584 41.27 13.78 17.67
CA CYS A 584 41.74 14.73 16.65
C CYS A 584 40.65 15.15 15.68
N ARG A 585 39.79 14.22 15.23
CA ARG A 585 38.67 14.55 14.35
C ARG A 585 37.66 15.49 15.04
N ALA A 586 37.26 15.16 16.27
CA ALA A 586 36.30 15.97 17.03
C ALA A 586 36.86 17.36 17.37
N LEU A 587 38.16 17.44 17.71
CA LEU A 587 38.86 18.70 17.94
C LEU A 587 38.95 19.53 16.66
N ALA A 588 39.30 18.92 15.52
CA ALA A 588 39.34 19.59 14.22
C ALA A 588 37.96 20.15 13.86
N LEU A 589 36.87 19.40 14.06
CA LEU A 589 35.51 19.88 13.83
C LEU A 589 35.13 21.04 14.77
N LEU A 590 35.54 20.97 16.05
CA LEU A 590 35.33 22.05 17.02
C LEU A 590 36.06 23.33 16.62
N LEU A 591 37.31 23.21 16.16
CA LEU A 591 38.13 24.33 15.67
C LEU A 591 37.56 24.91 14.37
N ALA A 592 37.18 24.08 13.41
CA ALA A 592 36.54 24.51 12.18
C ALA A 592 35.24 25.29 12.44
N LYS A 593 34.44 24.86 13.44
CA LYS A 593 33.23 25.56 13.87
C LYS A 593 33.54 26.93 14.52
N LYS A 594 34.62 27.03 15.31
CA LYS A 594 35.08 28.31 15.89
C LYS A 594 35.54 29.28 14.80
N GLU A 595 36.24 28.80 13.77
CA GLU A 595 36.69 29.62 12.64
C GLU A 595 35.56 30.13 11.75
N GLN A 596 34.47 29.37 11.62
CA GLN A 596 33.34 29.70 10.74
C GLN A 596 32.25 30.55 11.42
N GLY A 597 32.29 30.77 12.73
CA GLY A 597 31.30 31.57 13.46
C GLY A 597 29.84 31.18 13.14
N ASN A 598 29.36 30.04 13.64
CA ASN A 598 27.98 29.53 13.49
C ASN A 598 27.37 29.49 12.06
N SER A 599 28.12 29.77 10.99
CA SER A 599 27.62 29.73 9.63
C SER A 599 27.94 28.40 8.94
N MET A 600 26.90 27.69 8.53
CA MET A 600 26.92 26.55 7.60
C MET A 600 26.23 27.01 6.30
N PRO A 601 26.69 26.63 5.09
CA PRO A 601 27.69 25.59 4.78
C PRO A 601 29.12 26.11 4.54
N ILE A 602 30.06 25.16 4.41
CA ILE A 602 31.49 25.37 4.11
C ILE A 602 31.64 26.33 2.91
N GLN A 603 32.11 27.55 3.15
CA GLN A 603 32.46 28.49 2.09
C GLN A 603 33.70 27.99 1.34
N LEU A 604 33.57 27.81 0.02
CA LEU A 604 34.65 27.53 -0.93
C LEU A 604 35.62 28.73 -0.99
N GLY A 605 36.93 28.46 -0.91
CA GLY A 605 37.98 29.47 -1.16
C GLY A 605 38.52 30.23 0.06
N ILE A 606 38.17 29.82 1.29
CA ILE A 606 38.79 30.36 2.51
C ILE A 606 39.93 29.43 2.94
N GLU A 607 41.17 29.95 2.91
CA GLU A 607 42.34 29.25 3.43
C GLU A 607 42.16 28.98 4.94
N ARG A 608 42.19 27.70 5.32
CA ARG A 608 41.95 27.26 6.70
C ARG A 608 43.15 27.52 7.61
N SER A 609 42.91 27.65 8.92
CA SER A 609 44.02 27.92 9.86
C SER A 609 45.01 26.76 9.92
N GLU A 610 46.29 27.08 10.14
CA GLU A 610 47.30 26.03 10.38
C GLU A 610 47.06 25.26 11.67
N ALA A 611 46.29 25.79 12.63
CA ALA A 611 45.89 25.03 13.82
C ALA A 611 44.97 23.85 13.44
N LEU A 612 44.01 24.08 12.54
CA LEU A 612 43.13 23.02 12.02
C LEU A 612 43.92 21.98 11.22
N LEU A 613 44.75 22.43 10.27
CA LEU A 613 45.56 21.52 9.46
C LEU A 613 46.59 20.75 10.30
N ALA A 614 47.16 21.36 11.34
CA ALA A 614 48.06 20.68 12.28
C ALA A 614 47.33 19.57 13.05
N VAL A 615 46.11 19.81 13.54
CA VAL A 615 45.30 18.77 14.21
C VAL A 615 44.94 17.64 13.24
N LEU A 616 44.52 17.97 12.02
CA LEU A 616 44.20 16.96 10.99
C LEU A 616 45.43 16.13 10.60
N ARG A 617 46.60 16.76 10.43
CA ARG A 617 47.87 16.05 10.18
C ARG A 617 48.29 15.20 11.36
N THR A 618 48.08 15.67 12.59
CA THR A 618 48.39 14.91 13.82
C THR A 618 47.52 13.65 13.92
N GLY A 619 46.24 13.74 13.58
CA GLY A 619 45.33 12.59 13.60
C GLY A 619 45.36 11.72 12.34
N CYS A 620 45.90 12.20 11.21
CA CYS A 620 46.07 11.42 9.99
C CYS A 620 47.39 10.66 10.02
N ARG A 621 47.46 9.60 10.83
CA ARG A 621 48.65 8.75 10.97
C ARG A 621 48.41 7.30 10.55
N PHE A 622 49.41 6.73 9.90
CA PHE A 622 49.39 5.38 9.33
C PHE A 622 49.84 4.31 10.34
N ASP A 623 49.51 4.45 11.61
CA ASP A 623 49.77 3.47 12.67
C ASP A 623 48.52 3.21 13.54
N ASP A 624 47.64 4.20 13.70
CA ASP A 624 46.42 4.13 14.53
C ASP A 624 45.13 4.47 13.73
N ASN A 625 44.69 3.58 12.85
CA ASN A 625 43.40 3.65 12.15
C ASN A 625 43.03 5.03 11.52
N PRO A 626 43.80 5.50 10.52
CA PRO A 626 43.78 6.88 10.01
C PRO A 626 42.47 7.40 9.40
N ALA A 627 41.52 6.52 9.09
CA ALA A 627 40.55 6.72 8.01
C ALA A 627 39.72 8.01 8.14
N GLY A 628 39.13 8.26 9.30
CA GLY A 628 38.21 9.39 9.49
C GLY A 628 38.89 10.77 9.48
N THR A 629 40.08 10.90 10.07
CA THR A 629 40.81 12.17 10.10
C THR A 629 41.55 12.42 8.78
N CYS A 630 42.09 11.38 8.16
CA CYS A 630 42.70 11.48 6.83
C CYS A 630 41.68 11.81 5.74
N LEU A 631 40.46 11.28 5.83
CA LEU A 631 39.38 11.64 4.91
C LEU A 631 39.06 13.13 5.02
N LEU A 632 38.86 13.64 6.24
CA LEU A 632 38.60 15.06 6.46
C LEU A 632 39.75 15.94 5.99
N LEU A 633 41.01 15.49 6.14
CA LEU A 633 42.17 16.17 5.56
C LEU A 633 42.13 16.18 4.02
N ALA A 634 41.87 15.04 3.39
CA ALA A 634 41.81 14.92 1.93
C ALA A 634 40.67 15.78 1.33
N GLU A 635 39.49 15.77 1.96
CA GLU A 635 38.35 16.61 1.58
C GLU A 635 38.67 18.10 1.77
N THR A 636 39.30 18.47 2.88
CA THR A 636 39.73 19.86 3.13
C THR A 636 40.71 20.32 2.05
N LEU A 637 41.70 19.49 1.71
CA LEU A 637 42.66 19.77 0.64
C LEU A 637 42.00 19.85 -0.74
N ALA A 638 41.05 18.96 -1.05
CA ALA A 638 40.30 18.99 -2.30
C ALA A 638 39.43 20.27 -2.40
N SER A 639 38.81 20.69 -1.29
CA SER A 639 38.03 21.92 -1.22
C SER A 639 38.87 23.19 -1.39
N ASP A 640 40.14 23.14 -0.98
CA ASP A 640 41.17 24.16 -1.22
C ASP A 640 41.76 24.07 -2.66
N ALA A 641 41.17 23.26 -3.55
CA ALA A 641 41.65 22.97 -4.90
C ALA A 641 43.07 22.37 -4.98
N LYS A 642 43.56 21.78 -3.88
CA LYS A 642 44.86 21.08 -3.81
C LYS A 642 44.69 19.60 -4.22
N ASN A 643 44.16 19.36 -5.42
CA ASN A 643 43.73 18.03 -5.90
C ASN A 643 44.82 16.95 -5.84
N GLN A 644 46.07 17.29 -6.16
CA GLN A 644 47.18 16.32 -6.08
C GLN A 644 47.47 15.93 -4.63
N ALA A 645 47.51 16.91 -3.72
CA ALA A 645 47.72 16.64 -2.30
C ALA A 645 46.56 15.82 -1.70
N ALA A 646 45.32 16.11 -2.10
CA ALA A 646 44.16 15.32 -1.72
C ALA A 646 44.26 13.87 -2.24
N LEU A 647 44.59 13.68 -3.52
CA LEU A 647 44.78 12.35 -4.12
C LEU A 647 45.91 11.56 -3.43
N ASP A 648 47.00 12.23 -3.06
CA ASP A 648 48.10 11.60 -2.34
C ASP A 648 47.68 11.13 -0.94
N VAL A 649 46.87 11.91 -0.22
CA VAL A 649 46.30 11.51 1.08
C VAL A 649 45.33 10.34 0.91
N TYR A 650 44.38 10.42 -0.03
CA TYR A 650 43.45 9.33 -0.36
C TYR A 650 44.18 8.03 -0.64
N ALA A 651 45.12 8.07 -1.57
CA ALA A 651 45.88 6.91 -2.00
C ALA A 651 46.73 6.33 -0.88
N LYS A 652 47.53 7.14 -0.16
CA LYS A 652 48.40 6.62 0.89
C LYS A 652 47.59 5.95 1.99
N THR A 653 46.45 6.54 2.34
CA THR A 653 45.59 6.02 3.40
C THR A 653 44.89 4.74 2.97
N CYS A 654 44.31 4.69 1.76
CA CYS A 654 43.70 3.46 1.27
C CYS A 654 44.74 2.34 1.08
N ASP A 655 45.92 2.65 0.54
CA ASP A 655 47.00 1.68 0.36
C ASP A 655 47.49 1.12 1.70
N TYR A 656 47.58 1.98 2.73
CA TYR A 656 47.88 1.55 4.08
C TYR A 656 46.83 0.59 4.63
N LEU A 657 45.53 0.92 4.50
CA LEU A 657 44.43 0.06 4.96
C LEU A 657 44.44 -1.31 4.26
N ILE A 658 44.66 -1.33 2.94
CA ILE A 658 44.76 -2.58 2.17
C ILE A 658 45.90 -3.46 2.69
N ALA A 659 47.07 -2.87 2.97
CA ALA A 659 48.24 -3.61 3.42
C ALA A 659 48.14 -4.15 4.86
N HIS A 660 47.34 -3.51 5.72
CA HIS A 660 47.29 -3.81 7.16
C HIS A 660 45.95 -4.38 7.64
N ALA A 661 44.97 -4.52 6.76
CA ALA A 661 43.70 -5.14 7.11
C ALA A 661 43.87 -6.65 7.39
N SER A 662 43.85 -7.03 8.67
CA SER A 662 43.82 -8.42 9.11
C SER A 662 42.41 -9.03 9.16
N LYS A 663 41.39 -8.18 9.07
CA LYS A 663 39.96 -8.50 9.06
C LYS A 663 39.23 -7.54 8.14
N LYS A 664 37.99 -7.87 7.77
CA LYS A 664 37.11 -6.95 7.02
C LYS A 664 36.85 -5.70 7.84
N LEU A 665 37.07 -4.54 7.21
CA LEU A 665 36.88 -3.25 7.86
C LEU A 665 35.40 -2.84 7.80
N ASP A 666 34.92 -2.21 8.87
CA ASP A 666 33.59 -1.64 9.02
C ASP A 666 33.51 -0.17 8.58
N ASN A 667 34.65 0.43 8.21
CA ASN A 667 34.75 1.74 7.57
C ASN A 667 35.73 1.67 6.40
N VAL A 668 35.25 1.96 5.19
CA VAL A 668 36.07 2.04 3.96
C VAL A 668 35.86 3.35 3.20
N ASP A 669 35.33 4.37 3.87
CA ASP A 669 35.00 5.69 3.30
C ASP A 669 36.14 6.23 2.43
N ILE A 670 37.36 6.18 2.96
CA ILE A 670 38.55 6.71 2.28
C ILE A 670 38.88 5.96 0.99
N CYS A 671 38.69 4.64 0.94
CA CYS A 671 38.97 3.83 -0.25
C CYS A 671 37.90 3.99 -1.32
N TYR A 672 36.64 4.05 -0.90
CA TYR A 672 35.52 4.34 -1.79
C TYR A 672 35.65 5.74 -2.42
N GLU A 673 35.92 6.77 -1.62
CA GLU A 673 36.13 8.13 -2.12
C GLU A 673 37.42 8.25 -2.94
N ALA A 674 38.49 7.53 -2.59
CA ALA A 674 39.69 7.47 -3.42
C ALA A 674 39.38 6.94 -4.84
N ALA A 675 38.62 5.86 -4.95
CA ALA A 675 38.21 5.29 -6.23
C ALA A 675 37.36 6.27 -7.04
N LYS A 676 36.33 6.86 -6.42
CA LYS A 676 35.48 7.87 -7.07
C LYS A 676 36.27 9.10 -7.52
N PHE A 677 37.14 9.63 -6.66
CA PHE A 677 37.94 10.80 -6.96
C PHE A 677 38.89 10.53 -8.11
N ALA A 678 39.57 9.37 -8.13
CA ALA A 678 40.42 8.96 -9.24
C ALA A 678 39.64 8.82 -10.56
N LEU A 679 38.45 8.19 -10.53
CA LEU A 679 37.58 8.09 -11.71
C LEU A 679 37.11 9.46 -12.21
N ALA A 680 36.72 10.36 -11.31
CA ALA A 680 36.29 11.72 -11.65
C ALA A 680 37.43 12.56 -12.26
N GLN A 681 38.65 12.41 -11.73
CA GLN A 681 39.86 13.04 -12.26
C GLN A 681 40.43 12.31 -13.49
N LYS A 682 39.86 11.17 -13.88
CA LYS A 682 40.31 10.33 -15.00
C LYS A 682 41.77 9.89 -14.89
N VAL A 683 42.20 9.56 -13.68
CA VAL A 683 43.56 9.09 -13.38
C VAL A 683 43.50 7.78 -12.60
N ARG A 684 44.60 7.03 -12.58
CA ARG A 684 44.79 5.86 -11.70
C ARG A 684 43.66 4.82 -11.76
N TYR A 685 43.10 4.54 -12.94
CA TYR A 685 42.01 3.57 -13.12
C TYR A 685 42.28 2.20 -12.50
N TYR A 686 43.50 1.69 -12.66
CA TYR A 686 43.92 0.42 -12.06
C TYR A 686 43.86 0.44 -10.52
N ASP A 687 44.29 1.55 -9.91
CA ASP A 687 44.18 1.70 -8.45
C ASP A 687 42.74 1.89 -8.01
N ALA A 688 41.92 2.62 -8.78
CA ALA A 688 40.50 2.78 -8.50
C ALA A 688 39.78 1.42 -8.45
N LEU A 689 40.12 0.49 -9.36
CA LEU A 689 39.63 -0.89 -9.31
C LEU A 689 40.03 -1.57 -8.00
N ARG A 690 41.32 -1.56 -7.67
CA ARG A 690 41.84 -2.18 -6.44
C ARG A 690 41.24 -1.60 -5.16
N TRP A 691 41.07 -0.28 -5.10
CA TRP A 691 40.43 0.40 -3.96
C TRP A 691 38.94 0.08 -3.87
N SER A 692 38.24 0.01 -5.00
CA SER A 692 36.82 -0.37 -5.04
C SER A 692 36.58 -1.83 -4.67
N ASP A 693 37.47 -2.75 -5.06
CA ASP A 693 37.43 -4.17 -4.67
C ASP A 693 37.61 -4.35 -3.16
N PHE A 694 38.60 -3.66 -2.58
CA PHE A 694 38.79 -3.66 -1.13
C PHE A 694 37.58 -3.09 -0.38
N ALA A 695 36.99 -1.99 -0.87
CA ALA A 695 35.80 -1.41 -0.26
C ALA A 695 34.55 -2.32 -0.44
N CYS A 696 34.40 -2.96 -1.60
CA CYS A 696 33.31 -3.90 -1.89
C CYS A 696 33.37 -5.15 -1.00
N THR A 697 34.56 -5.64 -0.65
CA THR A 697 34.70 -6.85 0.19
C THR A 697 34.65 -6.57 1.70
N SER A 698 34.42 -5.31 2.08
CA SER A 698 34.40 -4.85 3.47
C SER A 698 33.08 -5.14 4.19
N ALA A 699 33.01 -4.80 5.48
CA ALA A 699 31.82 -4.92 6.33
C ALA A 699 31.10 -3.56 6.53
N ASP A 700 31.47 -2.53 5.77
CA ASP A 700 30.88 -1.19 5.85
C ASP A 700 29.46 -1.18 5.27
N LEU A 701 28.47 -1.04 6.18
CA LEU A 701 27.05 -1.05 5.84
C LEU A 701 26.64 0.13 4.93
N GLY A 702 27.36 1.25 4.93
CA GLY A 702 26.98 2.43 4.16
C GLY A 702 27.47 2.38 2.73
N LEU A 703 28.67 1.84 2.49
CA LEU A 703 29.40 2.08 1.23
C LEU A 703 29.76 0.83 0.43
N SER A 704 29.86 -0.35 1.06
CA SER A 704 30.33 -1.56 0.35
C SER A 704 29.50 -1.90 -0.89
N PRO A 705 28.14 -1.86 -0.86
CA PRO A 705 27.33 -2.12 -2.05
C PRO A 705 27.60 -1.15 -3.21
N TYR A 706 27.82 0.14 -2.89
CA TYR A 706 28.15 1.18 -3.86
C TYR A 706 29.54 0.97 -4.46
N ALA A 707 30.51 0.53 -3.66
CA ALA A 707 31.84 0.17 -4.14
C ALA A 707 31.79 -1.03 -5.10
N CYS A 708 30.96 -2.04 -4.82
CA CYS A 708 30.73 -3.16 -5.72
C CYS A 708 30.14 -2.72 -7.06
N LYS A 709 29.23 -1.73 -7.06
CA LYS A 709 28.77 -1.11 -8.31
C LYS A 709 29.92 -0.46 -9.08
N VAL A 710 30.76 0.34 -8.41
CA VAL A 710 31.91 1.01 -9.04
C VAL A 710 32.81 -0.02 -9.71
N MET A 711 33.11 -1.12 -9.02
CA MET A 711 33.87 -2.25 -9.57
C MET A 711 33.18 -2.86 -10.79
N GLY A 712 31.89 -3.15 -10.71
CA GLY A 712 31.12 -3.68 -11.83
C GLY A 712 31.12 -2.75 -13.05
N ASN A 713 31.02 -1.43 -12.84
CA ASN A 713 31.11 -0.44 -13.90
C ASN A 713 32.49 -0.39 -14.56
N ILE A 714 33.57 -0.54 -13.78
CA ILE A 714 34.94 -0.63 -14.29
C ILE A 714 35.10 -1.85 -15.19
N TYR A 715 34.68 -3.04 -14.73
CA TYR A 715 34.78 -4.29 -15.51
C TYR A 715 33.87 -4.28 -16.75
N PHE A 716 32.65 -3.75 -16.63
CA PHE A 716 31.72 -3.66 -17.75
C PHE A 716 32.22 -2.71 -18.84
N SER A 717 32.87 -1.61 -18.44
CA SER A 717 33.31 -0.54 -19.38
C SER A 717 34.78 -0.64 -19.80
N GLY A 718 35.57 -1.53 -19.20
CA GLY A 718 37.00 -1.67 -19.48
C GLY A 718 37.84 -0.46 -19.03
N LEU A 719 37.59 0.08 -17.84
CA LEU A 719 38.31 1.26 -17.34
C LEU A 719 39.64 0.86 -16.68
N GLY A 720 40.73 0.91 -17.45
CA GLY A 720 42.07 0.52 -16.97
C GLY A 720 42.30 -0.99 -16.89
N VAL A 721 41.34 -1.77 -17.38
CA VAL A 721 41.36 -3.24 -17.56
C VAL A 721 40.54 -3.60 -18.80
N ASP A 722 40.67 -4.82 -19.32
CA ASP A 722 39.80 -5.29 -20.41
C ASP A 722 38.36 -5.50 -19.95
N THR A 723 37.39 -5.38 -20.87
CA THR A 723 35.97 -5.64 -20.58
C THR A 723 35.79 -7.08 -20.10
N ASN A 724 35.19 -7.24 -18.91
CA ASN A 724 34.96 -8.55 -18.30
C ASN A 724 33.52 -8.66 -17.74
N PRO A 725 32.55 -9.16 -18.54
CA PRO A 725 31.16 -9.26 -18.09
C PRO A 725 30.95 -10.29 -16.98
N GLN A 726 31.83 -11.30 -16.87
CA GLN A 726 31.75 -12.30 -15.80
C GLN A 726 32.09 -11.69 -14.43
N GLU A 727 33.11 -10.83 -14.36
CA GLU A 727 33.41 -10.11 -13.12
C GLU A 727 32.39 -8.99 -12.86
N ALA A 728 31.85 -8.38 -13.90
CA ALA A 728 30.81 -7.36 -13.76
C ALA A 728 29.53 -7.93 -13.12
N ILE A 729 29.05 -9.11 -13.55
CA ILE A 729 27.83 -9.71 -12.97
C ILE A 729 28.03 -10.10 -11.50
N ILE A 730 29.22 -10.60 -11.13
CA ILE A 730 29.57 -10.92 -9.74
C ILE A 730 29.59 -9.64 -8.90
N ALA A 731 30.19 -8.56 -9.40
CA ALA A 731 30.25 -7.28 -8.72
C ALA A 731 28.85 -6.66 -8.53
N TYR A 732 27.99 -6.68 -9.56
CA TYR A 732 26.62 -6.18 -9.44
C TYR A 732 25.75 -7.03 -8.53
N GLN A 733 25.93 -8.35 -8.53
CA GLN A 733 25.28 -9.23 -7.56
C GLN A 733 25.69 -8.85 -6.13
N ALA A 734 26.98 -8.65 -5.88
CA ALA A 734 27.48 -8.23 -4.56
C ALA A 734 26.98 -6.83 -4.17
N GLY A 735 26.79 -5.92 -5.12
CA GLY A 735 26.15 -4.62 -4.90
C GLY A 735 24.65 -4.73 -4.59
N CYS A 736 23.96 -5.73 -5.16
CA CYS A 736 22.52 -5.92 -4.92
C CYS A 736 22.23 -6.74 -3.65
N PHE A 737 22.98 -7.83 -3.45
CA PHE A 737 22.86 -8.79 -2.35
C PHE A 737 24.19 -8.92 -1.64
N HIS A 738 24.55 -7.88 -0.90
CA HIS A 738 25.84 -7.87 -0.25
C HIS A 738 25.92 -8.96 0.84
N PRO A 739 26.99 -9.79 0.85
CA PRO A 739 27.07 -10.94 1.76
C PRO A 739 27.28 -10.55 3.23
N PHE A 740 27.73 -9.32 3.49
CA PHE A 740 28.09 -8.86 4.84
C PHE A 740 27.24 -7.71 5.34
N VAL A 741 26.44 -7.07 4.48
CA VAL A 741 25.70 -5.84 4.85
C VAL A 741 24.25 -5.92 4.39
N SER A 742 23.35 -5.29 5.15
CA SER A 742 21.91 -5.33 4.88
C SER A 742 21.43 -4.29 3.85
N THR A 743 22.28 -3.34 3.47
CA THR A 743 22.00 -2.30 2.47
C THR A 743 22.21 -2.81 1.04
N THR A 744 21.69 -2.09 0.06
CA THR A 744 21.80 -2.41 -1.38
C THR A 744 22.19 -1.14 -2.14
N ASP A 745 22.72 -1.31 -3.35
CA ASP A 745 22.73 -0.25 -4.37
C ASP A 745 21.69 -0.63 -5.44
N GLY A 746 20.59 0.14 -5.53
CA GLY A 746 19.50 -0.20 -6.43
C GLY A 746 19.87 -0.15 -7.92
N GLU A 747 20.91 0.60 -8.30
CA GLU A 747 21.41 0.65 -9.69
C GLU A 747 22.17 -0.64 -10.05
N ALA A 748 22.98 -1.17 -9.11
CA ALA A 748 23.61 -2.47 -9.21
C ALA A 748 22.56 -3.57 -9.36
N CYS A 749 21.46 -3.51 -8.61
CA CYS A 749 20.34 -4.44 -8.75
C CYS A 749 19.71 -4.44 -10.15
N ILE A 750 19.50 -3.26 -10.75
CA ILE A 750 18.99 -3.16 -12.12
C ILE A 750 19.96 -3.80 -13.10
N LYS A 751 21.25 -3.49 -12.99
CA LYS A 751 22.30 -4.05 -13.85
C LYS A 751 22.40 -5.57 -13.72
N TYR A 752 22.35 -6.09 -12.49
CA TYR A 752 22.34 -7.52 -12.21
C TYR A 752 21.10 -8.21 -12.81
N GLY A 753 19.90 -7.70 -12.54
CA GLY A 753 18.65 -8.25 -13.09
C GLY A 753 18.64 -8.30 -14.61
N ASN A 754 19.14 -7.25 -15.28
CA ASN A 754 19.25 -7.22 -16.75
C ASN A 754 20.21 -8.29 -17.29
N MET A 755 21.35 -8.50 -16.62
CA MET A 755 22.30 -9.55 -17.02
C MET A 755 21.72 -10.96 -16.80
N LEU A 756 20.90 -11.17 -15.77
CA LEU A 756 20.20 -12.45 -15.54
C LEU A 756 19.16 -12.75 -16.63
N LEU A 757 18.41 -11.75 -17.09
CA LEU A 757 17.46 -11.93 -18.21
C LEU A 757 18.18 -12.27 -19.52
N ASP A 758 19.28 -11.60 -19.80
CA ASP A 758 20.15 -11.91 -20.95
C ASP A 758 20.78 -13.33 -20.82
N ALA A 759 21.16 -13.74 -19.61
CA ALA A 759 21.62 -15.11 -19.35
C ALA A 759 20.52 -16.15 -19.56
N HIS A 760 19.29 -15.86 -19.13
CA HIS A 760 18.11 -16.71 -19.37
C HIS A 760 17.85 -16.88 -20.87
N GLU A 761 17.85 -15.79 -21.64
CA GLU A 761 17.65 -15.85 -23.09
C GLU A 761 18.77 -16.63 -23.81
N TYR A 762 20.01 -16.52 -23.32
CA TYR A 762 21.12 -17.27 -23.86
C TYR A 762 21.01 -18.77 -23.55
N LEU A 763 20.69 -19.12 -22.30
CA LEU A 763 20.50 -20.51 -21.87
C LEU A 763 19.34 -21.18 -22.63
N ASN A 764 18.22 -20.48 -22.77
CA ASN A 764 17.07 -20.98 -23.51
C ASN A 764 17.39 -21.26 -25.00
N ARG A 765 18.26 -20.46 -25.61
CA ARG A 765 18.65 -20.61 -27.03
C ARG A 765 19.74 -21.65 -27.26
N THR A 766 20.70 -21.76 -26.34
CA THR A 766 21.95 -22.52 -26.56
C THR A 766 22.04 -23.78 -25.73
N GLY A 767 21.22 -23.91 -24.68
CA GLY A 767 21.35 -24.97 -23.68
C GLY A 767 22.57 -24.83 -22.77
N ALA A 768 23.36 -23.75 -22.91
CA ALA A 768 24.56 -23.50 -22.12
C ALA A 768 24.43 -22.24 -21.26
N ALA A 769 25.03 -22.26 -20.07
CA ALA A 769 25.09 -21.10 -19.18
C ALA A 769 25.97 -19.99 -19.79
N LYS A 770 25.47 -18.74 -19.79
CA LYS A 770 26.24 -17.57 -20.25
C LYS A 770 27.27 -17.11 -19.21
N TYR A 771 26.89 -17.18 -17.93
CA TYR A 771 27.70 -16.75 -16.80
C TYR A 771 27.74 -17.85 -15.74
N VAL A 772 28.85 -17.92 -15.02
CA VAL A 772 28.96 -18.74 -13.81
C VAL A 772 28.47 -17.89 -12.62
N LEU A 773 27.32 -18.25 -12.05
CA LEU A 773 26.78 -17.56 -10.88
C LEU A 773 27.33 -18.22 -9.59
N PRO A 774 27.65 -17.45 -8.53
CA PRO A 774 28.14 -17.99 -7.25
C PRO A 774 27.18 -19.01 -6.60
N GLU A 775 27.74 -20.04 -5.95
CA GLU A 775 27.04 -21.23 -5.40
C GLU A 775 25.93 -20.95 -4.37
N ASN A 776 25.86 -19.73 -3.81
CA ASN A 776 24.88 -19.36 -2.77
C ASN A 776 23.45 -19.12 -3.30
N VAL A 777 23.19 -19.34 -4.60
CA VAL A 777 21.87 -19.16 -5.24
C VAL A 777 21.07 -20.48 -5.34
N TYR A 778 21.55 -21.57 -4.72
CA TYR A 778 20.94 -22.90 -4.54
C TYR A 778 20.97 -23.86 -5.75
N GLY A 779 21.72 -24.95 -5.62
CA GLY A 779 21.64 -26.19 -6.41
C GLY A 779 22.53 -26.23 -7.66
N ASP A 780 23.18 -27.37 -7.90
CA ASP A 780 24.18 -27.64 -8.97
C ASP A 780 23.66 -27.49 -10.42
N THR A 781 22.45 -26.96 -10.64
CA THR A 781 21.84 -26.80 -11.96
C THR A 781 21.18 -25.42 -12.10
N GLN A 782 21.75 -24.55 -12.94
CA GLN A 782 21.07 -23.32 -13.38
C GLN A 782 19.82 -23.71 -14.20
N ASN A 783 18.65 -23.71 -13.56
CA ASN A 783 17.36 -23.84 -14.25
C ASN A 783 16.85 -22.45 -14.66
N LEU A 784 16.26 -22.34 -15.86
CA LEU A 784 15.64 -21.12 -16.39
C LEU A 784 14.71 -20.42 -15.39
N ALA A 785 13.92 -21.18 -14.63
CA ALA A 785 13.00 -20.61 -13.63
C ALA A 785 13.74 -19.88 -12.48
N MET A 786 14.93 -20.33 -12.10
CA MET A 786 15.72 -19.69 -11.04
C MET A 786 16.29 -18.35 -11.49
N LEU A 787 16.76 -18.25 -12.74
CA LEU A 787 17.29 -16.98 -13.29
C LEU A 787 16.21 -15.89 -13.27
N LEU A 788 14.96 -16.26 -13.54
CA LEU A 788 13.82 -15.33 -13.51
C LEU A 788 13.43 -14.94 -12.09
N SER A 789 13.39 -15.90 -11.16
CA SER A 789 13.16 -15.63 -9.75
C SER A 789 14.21 -14.68 -9.19
N GLU A 790 15.48 -14.89 -9.52
CA GLU A 790 16.58 -14.05 -9.05
C GLU A 790 16.57 -12.66 -9.73
N ALA A 791 16.20 -12.56 -11.01
CA ALA A 791 16.03 -11.27 -11.68
C ALA A 791 14.90 -10.45 -11.03
N SER A 792 13.75 -11.08 -10.76
CA SER A 792 12.64 -10.46 -10.04
C SER A 792 13.06 -9.99 -8.66
N ARG A 793 13.79 -10.84 -7.93
CA ARG A 793 14.34 -10.52 -6.61
C ARG A 793 15.27 -9.31 -6.66
N ALA A 794 16.16 -9.22 -7.65
CA ALA A 794 17.06 -8.10 -7.83
C ALA A 794 16.28 -6.80 -8.10
N TYR A 795 15.30 -6.82 -9.01
CA TYR A 795 14.48 -5.64 -9.28
C TYR A 795 13.63 -5.21 -8.07
N ASP A 796 13.11 -6.17 -7.30
CA ASP A 796 12.40 -5.87 -6.04
C ASP A 796 13.32 -5.20 -5.01
N MET A 797 14.59 -5.65 -4.89
CA MET A 797 15.59 -4.97 -4.06
C MET A 797 15.86 -3.53 -4.51
N GLY A 798 16.02 -3.30 -5.82
CA GLY A 798 16.16 -1.94 -6.35
C GLY A 798 14.91 -1.09 -6.13
N CYS A 799 13.73 -1.69 -6.18
CA CYS A 799 12.46 -1.00 -5.91
C CYS A 799 12.35 -0.58 -4.43
N MET A 800 12.82 -1.41 -3.49
CA MET A 800 12.91 -1.06 -2.06
C MET A 800 13.86 0.10 -1.78
N ASP A 801 14.80 0.38 -2.69
CA ASP A 801 15.69 1.53 -2.63
C ASP A 801 15.07 2.80 -3.28
N ASN A 802 13.76 2.79 -3.52
CA ASN A 802 12.97 3.84 -4.16
C ASN A 802 13.43 4.17 -5.59
N ILE A 803 13.95 3.19 -6.34
CA ILE A 803 14.25 3.36 -7.76
C ILE A 803 13.06 2.92 -8.62
N ASP A 804 12.28 3.89 -9.12
CA ASP A 804 11.07 3.66 -9.94
C ASP A 804 11.32 2.72 -11.13
N GLN A 805 12.49 2.84 -11.77
CA GLN A 805 12.87 1.99 -12.89
C GLN A 805 12.92 0.50 -12.50
N ALA A 806 13.43 0.19 -11.31
CA ALA A 806 13.49 -1.19 -10.82
C ALA A 806 12.07 -1.73 -10.54
N CYS A 807 11.19 -0.92 -9.96
CA CYS A 807 9.79 -1.30 -9.73
C CYS A 807 9.07 -1.64 -11.04
N GLN A 808 9.26 -0.82 -12.08
CA GLN A 808 8.67 -1.04 -13.41
C GLN A 808 9.18 -2.31 -14.08
N LEU A 809 10.49 -2.57 -13.98
CA LEU A 809 11.11 -3.79 -14.53
C LEU A 809 10.58 -5.05 -13.84
N ASN A 810 10.43 -5.02 -12.50
CA ASN A 810 9.87 -6.15 -11.76
C ASN A 810 8.41 -6.43 -12.15
N ALA A 811 7.58 -5.38 -12.19
CA ALA A 811 6.18 -5.51 -12.56
C ALA A 811 5.99 -6.09 -13.96
N LYS A 812 6.82 -5.64 -14.92
CA LYS A 812 6.82 -6.17 -16.29
C LYS A 812 7.19 -7.66 -16.32
N LEU A 813 8.27 -8.05 -15.64
CA LEU A 813 8.72 -9.45 -15.59
C LEU A 813 7.63 -10.37 -15.01
N LEU A 814 7.03 -9.99 -13.88
CA LEU A 814 6.00 -10.78 -13.21
C LEU A 814 4.71 -10.91 -14.04
N ASP A 815 4.29 -9.84 -14.72
CA ASP A 815 3.14 -9.88 -15.62
C ASP A 815 3.37 -10.88 -16.78
N GLU A 816 4.52 -10.79 -17.45
CA GLU A 816 4.87 -11.69 -18.55
C GLU A 816 5.01 -13.15 -18.10
N TRP A 817 5.59 -13.37 -16.90
CA TRP A 817 5.73 -14.72 -16.33
C TRP A 817 4.37 -15.32 -15.99
N SER A 818 3.48 -14.54 -15.37
CA SER A 818 2.12 -14.98 -15.05
C SER A 818 1.29 -15.34 -16.29
N LYS A 819 1.58 -14.71 -17.44
CA LYS A 819 0.98 -15.01 -18.75
C LYS A 819 1.58 -16.26 -19.41
N GLY A 820 2.60 -16.85 -18.82
CA GLY A 820 3.25 -18.07 -19.32
C GLY A 820 4.26 -17.82 -20.43
N ARG A 821 4.75 -16.58 -20.59
CA ARG A 821 5.84 -16.26 -21.54
C ARG A 821 7.19 -16.83 -21.09
N PHE A 822 7.28 -17.20 -19.82
CA PHE A 822 8.45 -17.79 -19.20
C PHE A 822 8.16 -19.20 -18.64
N PRO A 823 9.19 -20.05 -18.44
CA PRO A 823 9.03 -21.38 -17.85
C PRO A 823 8.35 -21.35 -16.48
N HIS A 824 7.47 -22.30 -16.20
CA HIS A 824 6.68 -22.35 -14.97
C HIS A 824 6.37 -23.79 -14.59
N GLY A 825 6.20 -24.04 -13.28
CA GLY A 825 5.76 -25.34 -12.78
C GLY A 825 4.27 -25.57 -13.07
N ARG A 826 3.83 -26.83 -12.96
CA ARG A 826 2.42 -27.21 -13.07
C ARG A 826 1.97 -27.80 -11.74
N ALA A 827 0.80 -27.40 -11.28
CA ALA A 827 0.20 -27.95 -10.06
C ALA A 827 -1.29 -28.15 -10.27
N ARG A 828 -1.84 -29.24 -9.72
CA ARG A 828 -3.28 -29.39 -9.57
C ARG A 828 -3.72 -28.59 -8.35
N CYS A 829 -4.43 -27.50 -8.58
CA CYS A 829 -5.00 -26.63 -7.57
C CYS A 829 -6.44 -27.04 -7.27
N ARG A 830 -6.76 -27.19 -5.99
CA ARG A 830 -8.09 -27.50 -5.50
C ARG A 830 -8.54 -26.48 -4.46
N VAL A 831 -9.82 -26.15 -4.42
CA VAL A 831 -10.43 -25.45 -3.28
C VAL A 831 -11.39 -26.42 -2.61
N GLN A 832 -11.28 -26.57 -1.30
CA GLN A 832 -12.14 -27.41 -0.48
C GLN A 832 -12.96 -26.54 0.47
N ASP A 833 -14.20 -26.91 0.72
CA ASP A 833 -15.03 -26.27 1.75
C ASP A 833 -14.71 -26.78 3.17
N ASP A 834 -15.56 -26.42 4.13
CA ASP A 834 -15.36 -26.78 5.54
C ASP A 834 -15.63 -28.25 5.85
N PHE A 835 -16.28 -28.96 4.92
CA PHE A 835 -16.59 -30.39 4.99
C PHE A 835 -15.61 -31.24 4.16
N GLY A 836 -14.64 -30.61 3.50
CA GLY A 836 -13.65 -31.27 2.65
C GLY A 836 -14.13 -31.53 1.22
N GLN A 837 -15.28 -31.00 0.80
CA GLN A 837 -15.77 -31.12 -0.57
C GLN A 837 -15.04 -30.15 -1.50
N ILE A 838 -14.68 -30.63 -2.68
CA ILE A 838 -13.89 -29.87 -3.65
C ILE A 838 -14.83 -28.98 -4.48
N SER A 839 -14.69 -27.65 -4.36
CA SER A 839 -15.46 -26.65 -5.13
C SER A 839 -14.77 -26.23 -6.44
N SER A 840 -13.47 -26.44 -6.56
CA SER A 840 -12.70 -26.13 -7.76
C SER A 840 -11.51 -27.08 -7.86
N ASP A 841 -11.21 -27.56 -9.08
CA ASP A 841 -10.09 -28.44 -9.36
C ASP A 841 -9.54 -28.17 -10.77
N LYS A 842 -8.38 -27.54 -10.86
CA LYS A 842 -7.76 -27.11 -12.14
C LYS A 842 -6.26 -27.28 -12.11
N ILE A 843 -5.64 -27.30 -13.29
CA ILE A 843 -4.18 -27.22 -13.40
C ILE A 843 -3.78 -25.75 -13.43
N CYS A 844 -3.07 -25.30 -12.40
CA CYS A 844 -2.46 -23.97 -12.32
C CYS A 844 -1.02 -23.99 -12.85
N ARG A 845 -0.58 -22.80 -13.23
CA ARG A 845 0.84 -22.50 -13.37
C ARG A 845 1.39 -22.08 -12.01
N ALA A 846 2.41 -22.77 -11.54
CA ALA A 846 3.11 -22.46 -10.32
C ALA A 846 4.37 -21.67 -10.65
N LEU A 847 4.48 -20.47 -10.09
CA LEU A 847 5.66 -19.63 -10.16
C LEU A 847 6.06 -19.21 -8.75
N SER A 848 7.37 -19.15 -8.51
CA SER A 848 7.90 -18.75 -7.23
C SER A 848 8.95 -17.68 -7.43
N PHE A 849 8.81 -16.61 -6.67
CA PHE A 849 9.72 -15.46 -6.66
C PHE A 849 9.77 -14.87 -5.26
N TYR A 850 10.68 -13.92 -5.07
CA TYR A 850 10.87 -13.23 -3.80
C TYR A 850 10.36 -11.80 -3.90
N GLN A 851 9.63 -11.35 -2.87
CA GLN A 851 9.14 -9.98 -2.78
C GLN A 851 9.13 -9.52 -1.32
N ALA A 852 9.38 -8.24 -1.07
CA ALA A 852 9.20 -7.67 0.26
C ALA A 852 7.74 -7.30 0.56
N ALA A 853 7.22 -7.80 1.68
CA ALA A 853 5.95 -7.32 2.25
C ALA A 853 6.11 -5.90 2.78
N GLY A 854 5.03 -5.09 2.83
CA GLY A 854 5.09 -3.66 3.19
C GLY A 854 5.95 -3.31 4.42
N GLN A 855 5.68 -3.95 5.57
CA GLN A 855 6.46 -3.77 6.81
C GLN A 855 7.89 -4.33 6.77
N GLN A 856 8.21 -5.22 5.82
CA GLN A 856 9.53 -5.84 5.68
C GLN A 856 10.45 -5.12 4.69
N LYS A 857 9.92 -4.10 3.98
CA LYS A 857 10.73 -3.21 3.13
C LYS A 857 11.82 -2.48 3.93
N GLU A 858 11.51 -2.05 5.15
CA GLU A 858 12.49 -1.43 6.06
C GLU A 858 13.59 -2.41 6.50
N GLN A 859 13.25 -3.68 6.64
CA GLN A 859 14.20 -4.74 7.03
C GLN A 859 14.95 -5.32 5.82
N ARG A 860 14.63 -4.88 4.60
CA ARG A 860 15.15 -5.40 3.32
C ARG A 860 15.06 -6.93 3.24
N ARG A 861 13.99 -7.47 3.82
CA ARG A 861 13.70 -8.91 3.84
C ARG A 861 12.65 -9.20 2.79
N GLN A 862 13.01 -10.11 1.90
CA GLN A 862 12.09 -10.62 0.89
C GLN A 862 11.60 -11.98 1.36
N ILE A 863 10.30 -12.18 1.28
CA ILE A 863 9.66 -13.47 1.50
C ILE A 863 9.58 -14.19 0.18
N LYS A 864 9.70 -15.52 0.22
CA LYS A 864 9.40 -16.35 -0.94
C LYS A 864 7.88 -16.46 -1.08
N LEU A 865 7.37 -16.07 -2.24
CA LEU A 865 5.98 -16.23 -2.59
C LEU A 865 5.83 -17.43 -3.52
N GLU A 866 4.78 -18.21 -3.28
CA GLU A 866 4.30 -19.21 -4.21
C GLU A 866 3.01 -18.69 -4.81
N VAL A 867 3.05 -18.43 -6.11
CA VAL A 867 1.92 -17.92 -6.87
C VAL A 867 1.41 -19.02 -7.78
N TYR A 868 0.12 -19.30 -7.65
CA TYR A 868 -0.62 -20.24 -8.45
C TYR A 868 -1.54 -19.45 -9.37
N ALA A 869 -1.13 -19.29 -10.62
CA ALA A 869 -1.90 -18.62 -11.65
C ALA A 869 -2.87 -19.63 -12.28
N TRP A 870 -4.15 -19.39 -12.08
CA TRP A 870 -5.24 -20.22 -12.56
C TRP A 870 -5.48 -20.02 -14.07
N PRO A 871 -6.10 -21.00 -14.77
CA PRO A 871 -6.38 -20.89 -16.20
C PRO A 871 -7.31 -19.74 -16.61
N ASP A 872 -8.10 -19.21 -15.67
CA ASP A 872 -8.99 -18.06 -15.84
C ASP A 872 -8.30 -16.71 -15.60
N GLY A 873 -7.03 -16.71 -15.20
CA GLY A 873 -6.22 -15.51 -14.96
C GLY A 873 -6.15 -15.09 -13.49
N ASP A 874 -6.95 -15.71 -12.61
CA ASP A 874 -6.88 -15.47 -11.18
C ASP A 874 -5.56 -15.97 -10.59
N ARG A 875 -5.20 -15.44 -9.42
CA ARG A 875 -3.95 -15.78 -8.75
C ARG A 875 -4.22 -16.11 -7.30
N THR A 876 -3.70 -17.24 -6.85
CA THR A 876 -3.63 -17.56 -5.42
C THR A 876 -2.19 -17.44 -4.97
N VAL A 877 -1.99 -16.66 -3.91
CA VAL A 877 -0.67 -16.37 -3.36
C VAL A 877 -0.59 -17.01 -1.98
N VAL A 878 0.44 -17.83 -1.79
CA VAL A 878 0.74 -18.46 -0.52
C VAL A 878 2.17 -18.10 -0.14
N TYR A 879 2.36 -17.69 1.11
CA TYR A 879 3.69 -17.38 1.63
C TYR A 879 3.74 -17.52 3.15
N GLN A 880 4.95 -17.51 3.69
CA GLN A 880 5.19 -17.53 5.13
C GLN A 880 5.84 -16.21 5.56
N LYS A 881 5.30 -15.57 6.60
CA LYS A 881 5.85 -14.37 7.24
C LYS A 881 6.01 -14.65 8.73
N ASP A 882 7.23 -14.53 9.25
CA ASP A 882 7.57 -14.72 10.66
C ASP A 882 7.02 -16.05 11.25
N GLY A 883 7.14 -17.14 10.47
CA GLY A 883 6.64 -18.46 10.85
C GLY A 883 5.14 -18.67 10.58
N THR A 884 4.38 -17.63 10.30
CA THR A 884 2.94 -17.68 10.05
C THR A 884 2.65 -17.81 8.57
N TRP A 885 1.71 -18.69 8.20
CA TRP A 885 1.29 -18.88 6.82
C TRP A 885 0.18 -17.93 6.43
N LEU A 886 0.32 -17.31 5.26
CA LEU A 886 -0.68 -16.42 4.68
C LEU A 886 -1.17 -16.98 3.34
N LEU A 887 -2.48 -16.89 3.14
CA LEU A 887 -3.18 -17.21 1.90
C LEU A 887 -3.89 -15.94 1.44
N ASN A 888 -3.46 -15.36 0.33
CA ASN A 888 -3.97 -14.07 -0.16
C ASN A 888 -4.05 -13.00 0.94
N GLU A 889 -2.94 -12.80 1.67
CA GLU A 889 -2.83 -11.84 2.79
C GLU A 889 -3.67 -12.17 4.04
N VAL A 890 -4.28 -13.36 4.11
CA VAL A 890 -5.04 -13.80 5.29
C VAL A 890 -4.22 -14.81 6.08
N ILE A 891 -4.01 -14.52 7.37
CA ILE A 891 -3.38 -15.46 8.31
C ILE A 891 -4.16 -16.77 8.33
N THR A 892 -3.45 -17.88 8.17
CA THR A 892 -4.02 -19.23 8.20
C THR A 892 -3.57 -19.97 9.45
N ALA A 893 -4.26 -21.07 9.79
CA ALA A 893 -3.83 -21.97 10.86
C ALA A 893 -2.54 -22.77 10.53
N GLY A 894 -1.94 -22.54 9.36
CA GLY A 894 -0.79 -23.27 8.86
C GLY A 894 -1.11 -24.19 7.68
N ILE A 895 -0.07 -24.87 7.20
CA ILE A 895 -0.16 -25.87 6.13
C ILE A 895 -0.64 -27.22 6.69
N HIS A 896 -1.72 -27.75 6.10
CA HIS A 896 -2.18 -29.10 6.32
C HIS A 896 -1.74 -29.99 5.16
N ARG A 897 -1.05 -31.09 5.45
CA ARG A 897 -0.64 -32.05 4.42
C ARG A 897 -1.64 -33.19 4.34
N ASP A 898 -2.24 -33.36 3.17
CA ASP A 898 -3.15 -34.46 2.84
C ASP A 898 -2.57 -35.27 1.68
N GLY A 899 -1.90 -36.38 2.01
CA GLY A 899 -1.15 -37.19 1.06
C GLY A 899 -0.02 -36.40 0.38
N GLN A 900 -0.08 -36.25 -0.95
CA GLN A 900 0.84 -35.42 -1.74
C GLN A 900 0.37 -33.96 -1.88
N SER A 901 -0.73 -33.58 -1.23
CA SER A 901 -1.29 -32.23 -1.32
C SER A 901 -0.89 -31.37 -0.12
N ASN A 902 -0.60 -30.11 -0.38
CA ASN A 902 -0.41 -29.07 0.63
C ASN A 902 -1.65 -28.16 0.65
N CYS A 903 -2.29 -28.00 1.80
CA CYS A 903 -3.54 -27.26 1.96
C CYS A 903 -3.42 -26.11 2.96
N TRP A 904 -4.04 -24.96 2.68
CA TRP A 904 -4.10 -23.79 3.55
C TRP A 904 -5.54 -23.36 3.76
N ARG A 905 -6.00 -23.33 5.02
CA ARG A 905 -7.37 -22.95 5.37
C ARG A 905 -7.47 -21.46 5.64
N ASN A 906 -8.35 -20.79 4.90
CA ASN A 906 -8.73 -19.42 5.12
C ASN A 906 -9.72 -19.35 6.32
N PRO A 907 -9.38 -18.68 7.42
CA PRO A 907 -10.23 -18.64 8.61
C PRO A 907 -11.51 -17.81 8.41
N ILE A 908 -11.56 -16.94 7.41
CA ILE A 908 -12.69 -16.06 7.08
C ILE A 908 -13.70 -16.83 6.23
N SER A 909 -13.27 -17.38 5.10
CA SER A 909 -14.17 -18.13 4.20
C SER A 909 -14.40 -19.56 4.64
N LYS A 910 -13.63 -20.06 5.61
CA LYS A 910 -13.55 -21.45 6.07
C LYS A 910 -13.05 -22.46 5.03
N ARG A 911 -12.72 -22.01 3.82
CA ARG A 911 -12.25 -22.86 2.72
C ARG A 911 -10.77 -23.15 2.80
N SER A 912 -10.36 -24.29 2.26
CA SER A 912 -8.97 -24.68 2.11
C SER A 912 -8.53 -24.61 0.65
N PHE A 913 -7.41 -23.95 0.38
CA PHE A 913 -6.74 -24.04 -0.91
C PHE A 913 -5.68 -25.14 -0.86
N CYS A 914 -5.74 -26.11 -1.77
CA CYS A 914 -4.90 -27.31 -1.79
C CYS A 914 -4.13 -27.42 -3.10
N ILE A 915 -2.84 -27.74 -3.06
CA ILE A 915 -2.00 -27.90 -4.25
C ILE A 915 -1.34 -29.27 -4.27
N THR A 916 -1.35 -29.92 -5.44
CA THR A 916 -0.61 -31.14 -5.73
C THR A 916 0.34 -30.86 -6.89
N PRO A 917 1.67 -30.83 -6.67
CA PRO A 917 2.63 -30.62 -7.76
C PRO A 917 2.49 -31.70 -8.82
N LEU A 918 2.48 -31.30 -10.09
CA LEU A 918 2.55 -32.20 -11.23
C LEU A 918 3.99 -32.12 -11.75
N GLY A 919 4.69 -33.24 -11.87
CA GLY A 919 6.03 -33.27 -12.47
C GLY A 919 6.06 -32.60 -13.85
N GLU A 920 7.25 -32.17 -14.29
CA GLU A 920 7.44 -31.45 -15.56
C GLU A 920 6.81 -32.16 -16.77
#